data_AF-A0A0W7TSX5-F1
#
_entry.id   AF-A0A0W7TSX5-F1
#
_cell.length_a   1.000
_cell.length_b   1.000
_cell.length_c   1.000
_cell.angle_alpha   90.00
_cell.angle_beta   90.00
_cell.angle_gamma   90.00
#
_symmetry.space_group_name_H-M   'P 1'
#
loop_
_entity.id
_entity.type
_entity.pdbx_description
1 polymer ?
#
loop_
_entity_poly.entity_id
_entity_poly.type
_entity_poly.pdbx_seq_one_letter_code
_entity_poly.pdbx_strand_id
1 'polypeptide(L)'
;MTTEQLRHRMPPILKALKERSLRGRTPVEGLRRTECAYHGWDTVHADAASWEPFAPGDAFGGLEAHHCFKGTVTLPEASAGKRVVCLVSTGASDIWNNNNPQFLAYVDGRLVCGLDVNHNEFDLAACAVPGESHELALYVYCNTPARDVFLRVETAERDDDVTGLYYDLRAPYEVCALLADDDTRAIGIMKHLNRALNLLDLRDLDSGAFAQSVRDAREYLRTEFYDGFCGRTDATEACVGHTHIDVAWLWSLAQTREKAIRSFASVDYLMERYPEYTFMSSQPQLYDFVKRDCPALYERIRARVAQGRWEPEGGMWLEADCNMSSGESLVRQFLHGKRFFRDAFGRENRILWLPDAFGFSGALPQIMKQCGADYFMTTKLAWNDTDMMPHDVTHWRGIDGSEVLAYFISTKDYVKKPDKDPNPSFNTTYNGILAPRQVMGCWQRFQDRTLTDDVLQCYGYGDGGGGPTAEMLELQRRLAYGIPGAPRTRQSTSLAFFEELERRLAGQDVPCWCGEFYFEYHRGVFTTMARNKRYNRLAEFKNADAELFSALNLACGTAHAYPAEALAHNWELTLLNQFHDILPGSSIEKVYEDSMEQYEQVLASDAALIGDAQNALAALVRADGDGVLVFNQLGFARDALVRVPVEAPVAGVLADGRPLPFRWADGELCFVAAELPAKGWRHYRFAGCASAPVPFAQVSEDGRRITTPFYEAELDACGAFTRLYDIAARREVLKPGARGNVFQMFEDRPDNYDAWNLEQYYSEHMWELDGPAELSVEENSAVRCCVLVKRAFSRSAMEQRIVFYPHTRRIDFITHVDWHEEHALLKAAFPVDVYATRARYDIQFGSIERDTHRNTSWDAARFEVCAHKWADLSEAGYGVALLNDCKYGCDIHDGVMRLSLLRAPTHPNPNADRGAHTFTYALLPHEGDYRTGGVVREGYALNCPAYARPLAAQDGPLPESYSFVSVDAPGVVVEAVKRAEDGNGIIVRLYEAWGMRTRAVLSVPGSTRAVTPCTAMEDACGEAAVPENGGIPFQIRPFEFKTFRIELA
;
A
#
# COMPACT_ATOMS: atom_id res chain seq x y z
N MET A 1 19.80 -17.95 -50.24
CA MET A 1 19.99 -16.78 -49.37
C MET A 1 20.44 -17.28 -48.00
N THR A 2 21.41 -16.61 -47.38
CA THR A 2 21.79 -16.89 -45.98
C THR A 2 20.70 -16.41 -45.02
N THR A 3 20.66 -16.94 -43.79
CA THR A 3 19.75 -16.47 -42.73
C THR A 3 19.86 -14.95 -42.53
N GLU A 4 21.08 -14.42 -42.59
CA GLU A 4 21.38 -12.99 -42.50
C GLU A 4 20.73 -12.17 -43.63
N GLN A 5 20.86 -12.59 -44.89
CA GLN A 5 20.21 -11.93 -46.03
C GLN A 5 18.68 -11.91 -45.88
N LEU A 6 18.11 -12.99 -45.36
CA LEU A 6 16.66 -13.08 -45.13
C LEU A 6 16.20 -12.17 -43.98
N ARG A 7 17.02 -12.00 -42.94
CA ARG A 7 16.74 -11.04 -41.85
C ARG A 7 16.71 -9.60 -42.36
N HIS A 8 17.50 -9.24 -43.36
CA HIS A 8 17.41 -7.91 -43.99
C HIS A 8 16.19 -7.76 -44.92
N ARG A 9 15.70 -8.85 -45.53
CA ARG A 9 14.54 -8.84 -46.42
C ARG A 9 13.22 -8.64 -45.67
N MET A 10 13.10 -9.12 -44.43
CA MET A 10 11.83 -9.15 -43.70
C MET A 10 11.31 -7.77 -43.25
N PRO A 11 12.11 -6.91 -42.58
CA PRO A 11 11.65 -5.61 -42.08
C PRO A 11 10.95 -4.70 -43.11
N PRO A 12 11.48 -4.49 -44.34
CA PRO A 12 10.80 -3.62 -45.31
C PRO A 12 9.45 -4.19 -45.77
N ILE A 13 9.29 -5.52 -45.82
CA ILE A 13 8.02 -6.16 -46.17
C ILE A 13 7.02 -6.06 -45.01
N LEU A 14 7.45 -6.32 -43.77
CA LEU A 14 6.61 -6.11 -42.58
C LEU A 14 6.12 -4.66 -42.49
N LYS A 15 6.99 -3.69 -42.80
CA LYS A 15 6.63 -2.28 -42.89
C LYS A 15 5.55 -2.04 -43.95
N ALA A 16 5.74 -2.55 -45.17
CA ALA A 16 4.77 -2.41 -46.25
C ALA A 16 3.41 -3.05 -45.90
N LEU A 17 3.40 -4.24 -45.29
CA LEU A 17 2.17 -4.89 -44.83
C LEU A 17 1.48 -4.11 -43.71
N LYS A 18 2.24 -3.58 -42.73
CA LYS A 18 1.70 -2.74 -41.66
C LYS A 18 1.06 -1.47 -42.22
N GLU A 19 1.74 -0.78 -43.12
CA GLU A 19 1.18 0.41 -43.80
C GLU A 19 -0.06 0.04 -44.61
N ARG A 20 -0.06 -1.13 -45.26
CA ARG A 20 -1.17 -1.62 -46.08
C ARG A 20 -2.37 -2.14 -45.31
N SER A 21 -2.20 -2.50 -44.04
CA SER A 21 -3.28 -2.98 -43.17
C SER A 21 -4.41 -1.97 -42.99
N LEU A 22 -4.10 -0.68 -43.12
CA LEU A 22 -5.04 0.44 -43.04
C LEU A 22 -4.98 1.24 -44.35
N ARG A 23 -6.10 1.28 -45.08
CA ARG A 23 -6.21 1.93 -46.40
C ARG A 23 -7.12 3.14 -46.33
N GLY A 24 -6.97 4.03 -47.32
CA GLY A 24 -7.90 5.14 -47.53
C GLY A 24 -8.03 6.07 -46.32
N ARG A 25 -6.91 6.31 -45.59
CA ARG A 25 -6.92 7.18 -44.41
C ARG A 25 -7.47 8.56 -44.77
N THR A 26 -8.59 8.92 -44.16
CA THR A 26 -9.30 10.17 -44.44
C THR A 26 -9.53 10.90 -43.12
N PRO A 27 -9.11 12.18 -42.99
CA PRO A 27 -9.41 12.99 -41.81
C PRO A 27 -10.90 13.09 -41.56
N VAL A 28 -11.32 13.08 -40.29
CA VAL A 28 -12.70 13.42 -39.93
C VAL A 28 -12.84 14.94 -39.98
N GLU A 29 -13.59 15.43 -40.97
CA GLU A 29 -13.88 16.85 -41.14
C GLU A 29 -15.07 17.31 -40.30
N GLY A 30 -15.15 18.61 -40.02
CA GLY A 30 -16.30 19.21 -39.33
C GLY A 30 -16.41 18.87 -37.85
N LEU A 31 -15.31 18.40 -37.22
CA LEU A 31 -15.25 18.28 -35.77
C LEU A 31 -15.51 19.63 -35.12
N ARG A 32 -16.21 19.59 -33.99
CA ARG A 32 -16.45 20.73 -33.13
C ARG A 32 -16.01 20.42 -31.72
N ARG A 33 -15.53 21.43 -31.01
CA ARG A 33 -14.98 21.34 -29.67
C ARG A 33 -15.75 22.24 -28.72
N THR A 34 -15.94 21.77 -27.49
CA THR A 34 -16.28 22.61 -26.36
C THR A 34 -15.46 22.21 -25.13
N GLU A 35 -15.33 23.12 -24.18
CA GLU A 35 -14.76 22.82 -22.87
C GLU A 35 -15.87 22.36 -21.91
N CYS A 36 -15.54 21.47 -21.00
CA CYS A 36 -16.47 20.93 -20.01
C CYS A 36 -15.78 20.79 -18.66
N ALA A 37 -16.58 20.60 -17.60
CA ALA A 37 -16.03 20.32 -16.28
C ALA A 37 -15.49 18.89 -16.18
N TYR A 38 -14.72 18.63 -15.13
CA TYR A 38 -14.41 17.28 -14.65
C TYR A 38 -15.68 16.42 -14.58
N HIS A 39 -15.60 15.16 -15.02
CA HIS A 39 -16.75 14.25 -15.19
C HIS A 39 -17.87 14.76 -16.12
N GLY A 40 -17.64 15.83 -16.89
CA GLY A 40 -18.59 16.39 -17.84
C GLY A 40 -18.77 15.59 -19.13
N TRP A 41 -18.46 14.29 -19.16
CA TRP A 41 -18.53 13.47 -20.38
C TRP A 41 -19.93 13.39 -20.98
N ASP A 42 -21.00 13.59 -20.20
CA ASP A 42 -22.36 13.67 -20.75
C ASP A 42 -22.54 14.82 -21.76
N THR A 43 -21.64 15.80 -21.75
CA THR A 43 -21.57 16.86 -22.76
C THR A 43 -21.44 16.29 -24.17
N VAL A 44 -20.84 15.11 -24.36
CA VAL A 44 -20.78 14.43 -25.67
C VAL A 44 -22.16 14.13 -26.27
N HIS A 45 -23.21 14.04 -25.45
CA HIS A 45 -24.58 13.80 -25.88
C HIS A 45 -25.34 15.08 -26.24
N ALA A 46 -24.79 16.26 -25.96
CA ALA A 46 -25.41 17.53 -26.33
C ALA A 46 -25.35 17.80 -27.85
N ASP A 47 -26.16 18.76 -28.30
CA ASP A 47 -26.08 19.29 -29.66
C ASP A 47 -24.81 20.14 -29.81
N ALA A 48 -23.94 19.75 -30.74
CA ALA A 48 -22.69 20.44 -31.02
C ALA A 48 -22.84 21.66 -31.95
N ALA A 49 -24.04 22.02 -32.39
CA ALA A 49 -24.24 23.17 -33.29
C ALA A 49 -23.70 24.50 -32.72
N SER A 50 -23.66 24.65 -31.41
CA SER A 50 -23.11 25.83 -30.71
C SER A 50 -21.62 25.72 -30.36
N TRP A 51 -20.99 24.57 -30.59
CA TRP A 51 -19.59 24.32 -30.25
C TRP A 51 -18.66 24.96 -31.28
N GLU A 52 -17.44 25.29 -30.84
CA GLU A 52 -16.41 25.91 -31.66
C GLU A 52 -15.94 24.94 -32.76
N PRO A 53 -15.84 25.34 -34.03
CA PRO A 53 -15.22 24.51 -35.06
C PRO A 53 -13.78 24.11 -34.67
N PHE A 54 -13.39 22.86 -34.94
CA PHE A 54 -12.04 22.35 -34.70
C PHE A 54 -11.52 21.68 -35.98
N ALA A 55 -10.55 22.30 -36.63
CA ALA A 55 -9.98 21.85 -37.90
C ALA A 55 -8.72 20.98 -37.70
N PRO A 56 -8.39 20.11 -38.67
CA PRO A 56 -7.11 19.41 -38.64
C PRO A 56 -5.92 20.38 -38.58
N GLY A 57 -5.10 20.24 -37.54
CA GLY A 57 -3.97 21.13 -37.26
C GLY A 57 -4.22 22.19 -36.18
N ASP A 58 -5.46 22.33 -35.72
CA ASP A 58 -5.75 23.10 -34.50
C ASP A 58 -5.15 22.41 -33.28
N ALA A 59 -4.77 23.21 -32.29
CA ALA A 59 -4.20 22.74 -31.04
C ALA A 59 -5.09 23.12 -29.85
N PHE A 60 -5.10 22.25 -28.84
CA PHE A 60 -5.74 22.50 -27.55
C PHE A 60 -4.76 22.22 -26.41
N GLY A 61 -5.17 22.50 -25.19
CA GLY A 61 -4.35 22.34 -24.00
C GLY A 61 -4.97 23.04 -22.80
N GLY A 62 -4.33 22.88 -21.65
CA GLY A 62 -4.77 23.35 -20.35
C GLY A 62 -4.30 22.39 -19.26
N LEU A 63 -4.01 22.94 -18.08
CA LEU A 63 -3.75 22.16 -16.87
C LEU A 63 -5.08 21.64 -16.34
N GLU A 64 -5.14 20.32 -16.09
CA GLU A 64 -6.36 19.62 -15.68
C GLU A 64 -7.62 20.01 -16.48
N ALA A 65 -7.46 20.23 -17.78
CA ALA A 65 -8.53 20.71 -18.65
C ALA A 65 -9.29 19.55 -19.30
N HIS A 66 -10.61 19.71 -19.41
CA HIS A 66 -11.49 18.71 -20.02
C HIS A 66 -12.21 19.28 -21.25
N HIS A 67 -12.18 18.53 -22.35
CA HIS A 67 -12.80 18.94 -23.61
C HIS A 67 -13.67 17.83 -24.19
N CYS A 68 -14.73 18.23 -24.89
CA CYS A 68 -15.51 17.34 -25.74
C CYS A 68 -15.31 17.71 -27.20
N PHE A 69 -15.13 16.70 -28.04
CA PHE A 69 -15.11 16.81 -29.50
C PHE A 69 -16.28 16.02 -30.07
N LYS A 70 -16.94 16.53 -31.10
CA LYS A 70 -18.06 15.86 -31.74
C LYS A 70 -18.11 16.15 -33.23
N GLY A 71 -18.43 15.14 -34.03
CA GLY A 71 -18.60 15.23 -35.47
C GLY A 71 -19.39 14.06 -36.03
N THR A 72 -19.60 14.07 -37.35
CA THR A 72 -20.31 13.01 -38.06
C THR A 72 -19.40 12.44 -39.13
N VAL A 73 -19.33 11.12 -39.18
CA VAL A 73 -18.57 10.37 -40.19
C VAL A 73 -19.57 9.67 -41.09
N THR A 74 -19.58 9.99 -42.37
CA THR A 74 -20.35 9.26 -43.39
C THR A 74 -19.44 8.28 -44.12
N LEU A 75 -19.84 7.01 -44.16
CA LEU A 75 -19.03 5.94 -44.76
C LEU A 75 -19.06 6.05 -46.30
N PRO A 76 -17.89 6.14 -46.97
CA PRO A 76 -17.80 6.33 -48.42
C PRO A 76 -18.17 5.06 -49.20
N GLU A 77 -18.57 5.18 -50.47
CA GLU A 77 -18.89 4.03 -51.33
C GLU A 77 -17.75 2.99 -51.42
N ALA A 78 -16.50 3.45 -51.40
CA ALA A 78 -15.33 2.58 -51.43
C ALA A 78 -15.26 1.61 -50.23
N SER A 79 -15.91 1.94 -49.12
CA SER A 79 -15.89 1.14 -47.89
C SER A 79 -16.89 -0.02 -47.89
N ALA A 80 -17.75 -0.16 -48.91
CA ALA A 80 -18.83 -1.15 -48.94
C ALA A 80 -18.37 -2.56 -48.55
N GLY A 81 -18.98 -3.12 -47.50
CA GLY A 81 -18.70 -4.47 -47.01
C GLY A 81 -17.35 -4.66 -46.30
N LYS A 82 -16.58 -3.58 -46.09
CA LYS A 82 -15.28 -3.61 -45.42
C LYS A 82 -15.43 -3.21 -43.95
N ARG A 83 -14.44 -3.57 -43.13
CA ARG A 83 -14.28 -3.04 -41.78
C ARG A 83 -13.71 -1.62 -41.85
N VAL A 84 -14.34 -0.69 -41.14
CA VAL A 84 -13.90 0.70 -41.02
C VAL A 84 -13.56 1.00 -39.56
N VAL A 85 -12.39 1.58 -39.34
CA VAL A 85 -11.88 1.95 -38.02
C VAL A 85 -11.68 3.46 -37.93
N CYS A 86 -11.75 3.99 -36.71
CA CYS A 86 -11.36 5.34 -36.37
C CYS A 86 -10.00 5.32 -35.66
N LEU A 87 -9.11 6.24 -36.05
CA LEU A 87 -7.77 6.44 -35.51
C LEU A 87 -7.73 7.79 -34.81
N VAL A 88 -7.23 7.82 -33.57
CA VAL A 88 -7.09 9.05 -32.78
C VAL A 88 -5.64 9.17 -32.32
N SER A 89 -4.96 10.24 -32.70
CA SER A 89 -3.55 10.46 -32.32
C SER A 89 -3.29 11.91 -31.98
N THR A 90 -2.42 12.13 -31.01
CA THR A 90 -1.91 13.44 -30.60
C THR A 90 -0.49 13.71 -31.14
N GLY A 91 0.11 12.75 -31.87
CA GLY A 91 1.51 12.79 -32.29
C GLY A 91 2.52 12.41 -31.21
N ALA A 92 2.10 12.23 -29.95
CA ALA A 92 2.95 11.71 -28.88
C ALA A 92 3.21 10.21 -29.06
N SER A 93 4.42 9.79 -28.69
CA SER A 93 4.84 8.37 -28.71
C SER A 93 5.55 7.93 -27.43
N ASP A 94 5.69 8.83 -26.45
CA ASP A 94 6.31 8.53 -25.16
C ASP A 94 5.28 7.93 -24.20
N ILE A 95 5.61 6.74 -23.70
CA ILE A 95 4.78 5.95 -22.78
C ILE A 95 4.79 6.47 -21.35
N TRP A 96 5.80 7.25 -20.95
CA TRP A 96 5.93 7.83 -19.61
C TRP A 96 5.33 9.24 -19.50
N ASN A 97 4.77 9.75 -20.59
CA ASN A 97 4.23 11.10 -20.63
C ASN A 97 2.83 11.16 -19.99
N ASN A 98 2.79 11.51 -18.70
CA ASN A 98 1.56 11.79 -17.96
C ASN A 98 0.78 13.03 -18.45
N ASN A 99 1.40 13.86 -19.31
CA ASN A 99 0.77 15.06 -19.87
C ASN A 99 0.04 14.79 -21.20
N ASN A 100 0.25 13.63 -21.83
CA ASN A 100 -0.44 13.33 -23.08
C ASN A 100 -1.95 13.11 -22.81
N PRO A 101 -2.84 13.72 -23.59
CA PRO A 101 -4.26 13.58 -23.34
C PRO A 101 -4.74 12.14 -23.42
N GLN A 102 -5.76 11.85 -22.60
CA GLN A 102 -6.43 10.56 -22.53
C GLN A 102 -7.91 10.76 -22.86
N PHE A 103 -8.51 9.80 -23.56
CA PHE A 103 -9.83 9.98 -24.16
C PHE A 103 -10.82 8.89 -23.75
N LEU A 104 -12.11 9.21 -23.78
CA LEU A 104 -13.21 8.25 -23.88
C LEU A 104 -13.87 8.45 -25.25
N ALA A 105 -14.03 7.38 -26.01
CA ALA A 105 -14.61 7.40 -27.34
C ALA A 105 -16.07 6.92 -27.32
N TYR A 106 -16.93 7.69 -27.98
CA TYR A 106 -18.36 7.42 -28.12
C TYR A 106 -18.72 7.32 -29.60
N VAL A 107 -19.49 6.28 -29.95
CA VAL A 107 -20.06 6.09 -31.29
C VAL A 107 -21.56 5.95 -31.14
N ASP A 108 -22.32 6.80 -31.84
CA ASP A 108 -23.78 6.84 -31.81
C ASP A 108 -24.33 6.92 -30.37
N GLY A 109 -23.67 7.72 -29.53
CA GLY A 109 -24.00 7.92 -28.12
C GLY A 109 -23.59 6.77 -27.19
N ARG A 110 -22.98 5.69 -27.67
CA ARG A 110 -22.49 4.57 -26.84
C ARG A 110 -21.01 4.75 -26.50
N LEU A 111 -20.63 4.66 -25.23
CA LEU A 111 -19.22 4.53 -24.81
C LEU A 111 -18.62 3.23 -25.35
N VAL A 112 -17.64 3.35 -26.25
CA VAL A 112 -16.97 2.23 -26.92
C VAL A 112 -15.70 1.82 -26.16
N CYS A 113 -14.74 2.72 -25.99
CA CYS A 113 -13.46 2.41 -25.36
C CYS A 113 -12.78 3.65 -24.76
N GLY A 114 -11.75 3.44 -23.94
CA GLY A 114 -10.76 4.48 -23.64
C GLY A 114 -9.71 4.55 -24.74
N LEU A 115 -9.01 5.70 -24.84
CA LEU A 115 -7.88 5.87 -25.74
C LEU A 115 -6.73 6.61 -25.04
N ASP A 116 -5.52 6.26 -25.45
CA ASP A 116 -4.24 6.82 -24.99
C ASP A 116 -3.16 6.62 -26.07
N VAL A 117 -1.88 6.83 -25.74
CA VAL A 117 -0.77 6.66 -26.71
C VAL A 117 -0.64 5.22 -27.25
N ASN A 118 -1.08 4.22 -26.47
CA ASN A 118 -1.03 2.79 -26.79
C ASN A 118 -2.36 2.27 -27.38
N HIS A 119 -3.47 2.94 -27.05
CA HIS A 119 -4.83 2.64 -27.51
C HIS A 119 -5.34 3.78 -28.40
N ASN A 120 -5.10 3.69 -29.71
CA ASN A 120 -5.40 4.78 -30.64
C ASN A 120 -6.36 4.40 -31.77
N GLU A 121 -6.98 3.21 -31.71
CA GLU A 121 -7.83 2.67 -32.77
C GLU A 121 -9.08 2.00 -32.19
N PHE A 122 -10.26 2.29 -32.75
CA PHE A 122 -11.50 1.56 -32.48
C PHE A 122 -12.36 1.36 -33.73
N ASP A 123 -13.22 0.34 -33.72
CA ASP A 123 -14.07 -0.04 -34.86
C ASP A 123 -15.27 0.92 -34.97
N LEU A 124 -15.52 1.49 -36.16
CA LEU A 124 -16.76 2.24 -36.47
C LEU A 124 -17.82 1.31 -37.05
N ALA A 125 -17.44 0.48 -38.01
CA ALA A 125 -18.32 -0.50 -38.63
C ALA A 125 -17.54 -1.78 -38.95
N ALA A 126 -18.05 -2.93 -38.51
CA ALA A 126 -17.46 -4.23 -38.86
C ALA A 126 -17.73 -4.61 -40.34
N CYS A 127 -18.83 -4.11 -40.90
CA CYS A 127 -19.22 -4.28 -42.29
C CYS A 127 -19.93 -2.99 -42.74
N ALA A 128 -19.19 -2.09 -43.39
CA ALA A 128 -19.67 -0.75 -43.73
C ALA A 128 -20.76 -0.78 -44.81
N VAL A 129 -21.84 -0.04 -44.55
CA VAL A 129 -22.90 0.24 -45.52
C VAL A 129 -22.67 1.65 -46.09
N PRO A 130 -22.47 1.81 -47.42
CA PRO A 130 -22.27 3.13 -48.01
C PRO A 130 -23.38 4.12 -47.69
N GLY A 131 -23.00 5.34 -47.31
CA GLY A 131 -23.93 6.41 -46.94
C GLY A 131 -24.46 6.33 -45.50
N GLU A 132 -24.19 5.25 -44.78
CA GLU A 132 -24.40 5.19 -43.33
C GLU A 132 -23.55 6.25 -42.65
N SER A 133 -24.13 6.93 -41.65
CA SER A 133 -23.47 7.99 -40.92
C SER A 133 -23.45 7.67 -39.44
N HIS A 134 -22.27 7.78 -38.84
CA HIS A 134 -22.05 7.59 -37.42
C HIS A 134 -21.73 8.91 -36.74
N GLU A 135 -22.32 9.13 -35.59
CA GLU A 135 -21.93 10.21 -34.69
C GLU A 135 -20.68 9.78 -33.92
N LEU A 136 -19.61 10.55 -34.06
CA LEU A 136 -18.37 10.36 -33.33
C LEU A 136 -18.22 11.45 -32.28
N ALA A 137 -18.00 11.07 -31.02
CA ALA A 137 -17.64 12.01 -29.97
C ALA A 137 -16.48 11.50 -29.11
N LEU A 138 -15.66 12.43 -28.62
CA LEU A 138 -14.51 12.17 -27.77
C LEU A 138 -14.60 13.08 -26.53
N TYR A 139 -14.55 12.50 -25.35
CA TYR A 139 -14.26 13.23 -24.11
C TYR A 139 -12.76 13.12 -23.84
N VAL A 140 -12.10 14.21 -23.44
CA VAL A 140 -10.65 14.30 -23.35
C VAL A 140 -10.24 14.98 -22.06
N TYR A 141 -9.33 14.36 -21.31
CA TYR A 141 -8.55 15.00 -20.25
C TYR A 141 -7.18 15.40 -20.79
N CYS A 142 -6.73 16.61 -20.46
CA CYS A 142 -5.44 17.15 -20.82
C CYS A 142 -4.75 17.77 -19.61
N ASN A 143 -3.44 17.59 -19.48
CA ASN A 143 -2.65 18.21 -18.43
C ASN A 143 -1.35 18.83 -18.99
N THR A 144 -1.48 19.63 -20.04
CA THR A 144 -0.36 20.41 -20.59
C THR A 144 -0.64 21.91 -20.43
N PRO A 145 0.28 22.69 -19.85
CA PRO A 145 0.13 24.14 -19.78
C PRO A 145 0.04 24.81 -21.16
N ALA A 146 0.68 24.22 -22.16
CA ALA A 146 0.74 24.75 -23.52
C ALA A 146 -0.46 24.28 -24.35
N ARG A 147 -0.87 25.12 -25.32
CA ARG A 147 -1.85 24.73 -26.34
C ARG A 147 -1.13 24.13 -27.55
N ASP A 148 -0.50 22.99 -27.33
CA ASP A 148 0.35 22.30 -28.31
C ASP A 148 -0.06 20.85 -28.55
N VAL A 149 -1.24 20.45 -28.05
CA VAL A 149 -1.81 19.15 -28.38
C VAL A 149 -2.57 19.23 -29.69
N PHE A 150 -1.99 18.61 -30.72
CA PHE A 150 -2.61 18.50 -32.03
C PHE A 150 -3.43 17.22 -32.13
N LEU A 151 -4.76 17.34 -32.16
CA LEU A 151 -5.65 16.18 -32.31
C LEU A 151 -5.83 15.81 -33.78
N ARG A 152 -5.41 14.59 -34.15
CA ARG A 152 -5.68 13.99 -35.46
C ARG A 152 -6.67 12.85 -35.31
N VAL A 153 -7.84 13.01 -35.93
CA VAL A 153 -8.88 11.98 -36.02
C VAL A 153 -9.04 11.57 -37.47
N GLU A 154 -8.90 10.29 -37.77
CA GLU A 154 -8.99 9.75 -39.13
C GLU A 154 -9.85 8.50 -39.17
N THR A 155 -10.42 8.21 -40.32
CA THR A 155 -11.02 6.90 -40.62
C THR A 155 -10.16 6.14 -41.60
N ALA A 156 -10.18 4.81 -41.51
CA ALA A 156 -9.45 3.94 -42.42
C ALA A 156 -10.21 2.63 -42.65
N GLU A 157 -10.05 2.06 -43.84
CA GLU A 157 -10.47 0.69 -44.12
C GLU A 157 -9.43 -0.28 -43.55
N ARG A 158 -9.84 -1.24 -42.74
CA ARG A 158 -8.96 -2.28 -42.21
C ARG A 158 -9.03 -3.54 -43.07
N ASP A 159 -7.88 -3.99 -43.53
CA ASP A 159 -7.73 -5.25 -44.25
C ASP A 159 -7.28 -6.34 -43.27
N ASP A 160 -8.24 -7.16 -42.81
CA ASP A 160 -8.01 -8.21 -41.82
C ASP A 160 -7.08 -9.33 -42.34
N ASP A 161 -7.07 -9.59 -43.66
CA ASP A 161 -6.19 -10.58 -44.27
C ASP A 161 -4.73 -10.08 -44.25
N VAL A 162 -4.48 -8.84 -44.67
CA VAL A 162 -3.15 -8.22 -44.63
C VAL A 162 -2.66 -8.05 -43.19
N THR A 163 -3.54 -7.60 -42.29
CA THR A 163 -3.23 -7.47 -40.86
C THR A 163 -2.84 -8.81 -40.26
N GLY A 164 -3.61 -9.86 -40.54
CA GLY A 164 -3.31 -11.18 -40.03
C GLY A 164 -1.99 -11.73 -40.57
N LEU A 165 -1.71 -11.56 -41.88
CA LEU A 165 -0.41 -11.93 -42.45
C LEU A 165 0.76 -11.19 -41.81
N TYR A 166 0.60 -9.89 -41.52
CA TYR A 166 1.62 -9.10 -40.83
C TYR A 166 2.01 -9.75 -39.50
N TYR A 167 1.05 -10.15 -38.67
CA TYR A 167 1.33 -10.84 -37.41
C TYR A 167 1.83 -12.29 -37.61
N ASP A 168 1.30 -13.00 -38.62
CA ASP A 168 1.73 -14.36 -38.96
C ASP A 168 3.22 -14.41 -39.36
N LEU A 169 3.75 -13.32 -39.92
CA LEU A 169 5.18 -13.17 -40.24
C LEU A 169 5.99 -12.57 -39.09
N ARG A 170 5.45 -11.58 -38.37
CA ARG A 170 6.17 -10.82 -37.35
C ARG A 170 6.56 -11.68 -36.14
N ALA A 171 5.60 -12.40 -35.56
CA ALA A 171 5.85 -13.20 -34.36
C ALA A 171 7.02 -14.20 -34.53
N PRO A 172 7.04 -15.06 -35.56
CA PRO A 172 8.17 -15.95 -35.80
C PRO A 172 9.47 -15.23 -36.21
N TYR A 173 9.37 -14.11 -36.95
CA TYR A 173 10.55 -13.31 -37.29
C TYR A 173 11.24 -12.77 -36.03
N GLU A 174 10.48 -12.23 -35.08
CA GLU A 174 11.02 -11.71 -33.82
C GLU A 174 11.67 -12.80 -32.97
N VAL A 175 11.06 -13.99 -32.86
CA VAL A 175 11.71 -15.16 -32.22
C VAL A 175 13.04 -15.46 -32.91
N CYS A 176 13.04 -15.55 -34.25
CA CYS A 176 14.25 -15.81 -35.03
C CYS A 176 15.35 -14.75 -34.84
N ALA A 177 14.98 -13.48 -34.67
CA ALA A 177 15.93 -12.38 -34.48
C ALA A 177 16.66 -12.50 -33.12
N LEU A 178 15.98 -13.03 -32.11
CA LEU A 178 16.50 -13.22 -30.75
C LEU A 178 17.39 -14.47 -30.63
N LEU A 179 17.17 -15.49 -31.45
CA LEU A 179 18.01 -16.69 -31.48
C LEU A 179 19.39 -16.44 -32.10
N ALA A 180 20.34 -17.33 -31.77
CA ALA A 180 21.67 -17.35 -32.37
C ALA A 180 21.59 -17.61 -33.89
N ASP A 181 22.60 -17.16 -34.63
CA ASP A 181 22.54 -17.11 -36.09
C ASP A 181 22.74 -18.50 -36.74
N ASP A 182 23.43 -19.39 -36.02
CA ASP A 182 23.66 -20.80 -36.32
C ASP A 182 22.64 -21.74 -35.67
N ASP A 183 21.63 -21.20 -34.97
CA ASP A 183 20.58 -21.99 -34.34
C ASP A 183 19.69 -22.68 -35.41
N THR A 184 19.61 -24.01 -35.33
CA THR A 184 18.82 -24.80 -36.28
C THR A 184 17.33 -24.43 -36.30
N ARG A 185 16.78 -23.97 -35.17
CA ARG A 185 15.40 -23.49 -35.06
C ARG A 185 15.23 -22.20 -35.84
N ALA A 186 16.17 -21.25 -35.70
CA ALA A 186 16.18 -19.99 -36.45
C ALA A 186 16.28 -20.24 -37.97
N ILE A 187 17.11 -21.18 -38.40
CA ILE A 187 17.24 -21.60 -39.81
C ILE A 187 15.90 -22.16 -40.32
N GLY A 188 15.25 -23.03 -39.53
CA GLY A 188 13.94 -23.60 -39.84
C GLY A 188 12.85 -22.52 -39.99
N ILE A 189 12.75 -21.60 -39.01
CA ILE A 189 11.82 -20.47 -39.06
C ILE A 189 12.03 -19.66 -40.35
N MET A 190 13.27 -19.23 -40.63
CA MET A 190 13.55 -18.41 -41.82
C MET A 190 13.27 -19.13 -43.13
N LYS A 191 13.36 -20.46 -43.18
CA LYS A 191 12.99 -21.25 -44.37
C LYS A 191 11.50 -21.11 -44.68
N HIS A 192 10.64 -21.28 -43.68
CA HIS A 192 9.19 -21.12 -43.84
C HIS A 192 8.81 -19.67 -44.14
N LEU A 193 9.38 -18.71 -43.41
CA LEU A 193 9.13 -17.29 -43.66
C LEU A 193 9.55 -16.87 -45.07
N ASN A 194 10.72 -17.30 -45.55
CA ASN A 194 11.14 -17.02 -46.92
C ASN A 194 10.21 -17.66 -47.96
N ARG A 195 9.67 -18.86 -47.70
CA ARG A 195 8.70 -19.49 -48.60
C ARG A 195 7.41 -18.68 -48.66
N ALA A 196 6.87 -18.26 -47.51
CA ALA A 196 5.69 -17.40 -47.45
C ALA A 196 5.92 -16.07 -48.20
N LEU A 197 7.07 -15.42 -47.98
CA LEU A 197 7.46 -14.20 -48.69
C LEU A 197 7.56 -14.37 -50.22
N ASN A 198 7.91 -15.57 -50.70
CA ASN A 198 7.99 -15.84 -52.14
C ASN A 198 6.63 -16.11 -52.79
N LEU A 199 5.57 -16.32 -51.99
CA LEU A 199 4.20 -16.40 -52.50
C LEU A 199 3.62 -15.00 -52.76
N LEU A 200 4.09 -13.98 -52.02
CA LEU A 200 3.54 -12.62 -52.08
C LEU A 200 3.82 -11.91 -53.40
N ASP A 201 2.76 -11.38 -54.00
CA ASP A 201 2.85 -10.51 -55.17
C ASP A 201 2.86 -9.03 -54.74
N LEU A 202 4.04 -8.49 -54.47
CA LEU A 202 4.22 -7.11 -54.01
C LEU A 202 4.34 -6.07 -55.14
N ARG A 203 4.06 -6.44 -56.40
CA ARG A 203 4.20 -5.54 -57.55
C ARG A 203 3.14 -4.44 -57.57
N ASP A 204 1.92 -4.79 -57.18
CA ASP A 204 0.77 -3.90 -57.06
C ASP A 204 -0.05 -4.34 -55.84
N LEU A 205 0.07 -3.59 -54.74
CA LEU A 205 -0.60 -3.86 -53.48
C LEU A 205 -2.13 -3.65 -53.55
N ASP A 206 -2.63 -3.00 -54.60
CA ASP A 206 -4.06 -2.78 -54.87
C ASP A 206 -4.67 -3.88 -55.76
N SER A 207 -3.85 -4.79 -56.29
CA SER A 207 -4.32 -5.84 -57.19
C SER A 207 -5.02 -7.00 -56.48
N GLY A 208 -5.94 -7.66 -57.20
CA GLY A 208 -6.52 -8.94 -56.77
C GLY A 208 -5.47 -10.07 -56.66
N ALA A 209 -4.35 -9.96 -57.40
CA ALA A 209 -3.23 -10.89 -57.31
C ALA A 209 -2.51 -10.77 -55.96
N PHE A 210 -2.27 -9.55 -55.47
CA PHE A 210 -1.75 -9.33 -54.12
C PHE A 210 -2.69 -9.92 -53.07
N ALA A 211 -3.99 -9.58 -53.13
CA ALA A 211 -4.97 -10.09 -52.17
C ALA A 211 -5.04 -11.63 -52.15
N GLN A 212 -4.97 -12.28 -53.31
CA GLN A 212 -4.90 -13.75 -53.38
C GLN A 212 -3.59 -14.28 -52.80
N SER A 213 -2.45 -13.65 -53.13
CA SER A 213 -1.14 -14.05 -52.63
C SER A 213 -1.02 -13.94 -51.10
N VAL A 214 -1.70 -12.97 -50.49
CA VAL A 214 -1.81 -12.83 -49.03
C VAL A 214 -2.52 -14.04 -48.44
N ARG A 215 -3.69 -14.42 -48.98
CA ARG A 215 -4.42 -15.62 -48.54
C ARG A 215 -3.59 -16.90 -48.71
N ASP A 216 -2.92 -17.05 -49.83
CA ASP A 216 -2.06 -18.21 -50.11
C ASP A 216 -0.87 -18.28 -49.13
N ALA A 217 -0.24 -17.15 -48.81
CA ALA A 217 0.85 -17.08 -47.85
C ALA A 217 0.40 -17.40 -46.42
N ARG A 218 -0.79 -16.90 -46.02
CA ARG A 218 -1.37 -17.22 -44.71
C ARG A 218 -1.74 -18.69 -44.58
N GLU A 219 -2.37 -19.26 -45.60
CA GLU A 219 -2.70 -20.68 -45.62
C GLU A 219 -1.45 -21.56 -45.55
N TYR A 220 -0.38 -21.17 -46.26
CA TYR A 220 0.92 -21.83 -46.15
C TYR A 220 1.49 -21.73 -44.73
N LEU A 221 1.51 -20.54 -44.11
CA LEU A 221 2.01 -20.37 -42.75
C LEU A 221 1.19 -21.18 -41.75
N ARG A 222 -0.14 -21.18 -41.88
CA ARG A 222 -1.03 -21.97 -41.03
C ARG A 222 -0.69 -23.46 -41.10
N THR A 223 -0.70 -24.03 -42.30
CA THR A 223 -0.54 -25.48 -42.51
C THR A 223 0.90 -25.97 -42.30
N GLU A 224 1.87 -25.29 -42.90
CA GLU A 224 3.25 -25.79 -42.97
C GLU A 224 4.12 -25.27 -41.82
N PHE A 225 3.81 -24.09 -41.27
CA PHE A 225 4.57 -23.50 -40.16
C PHE A 225 3.90 -23.72 -38.80
N TYR A 226 2.68 -23.26 -38.60
CA TYR A 226 2.00 -23.34 -37.30
C TYR A 226 1.52 -24.76 -36.96
N ASP A 227 0.85 -25.44 -37.89
CA ASP A 227 0.36 -26.82 -37.67
C ASP A 227 1.47 -27.88 -37.88
N GLY A 228 2.45 -27.59 -38.75
CA GLY A 228 3.46 -28.56 -39.19
C GLY A 228 4.84 -28.44 -38.52
N PHE A 229 5.31 -27.22 -38.22
CA PHE A 229 6.67 -26.98 -37.71
C PHE A 229 6.70 -26.53 -36.24
N CYS A 230 5.69 -25.79 -35.79
CA CYS A 230 5.53 -25.42 -34.38
C CYS A 230 5.00 -26.60 -33.55
N GLY A 231 5.14 -26.52 -32.22
CA GLY A 231 4.71 -27.61 -31.35
C GLY A 231 5.13 -27.46 -29.90
N ARG A 232 5.45 -28.58 -29.25
CA ARG A 232 5.85 -28.59 -27.84
C ARG A 232 7.17 -27.84 -27.65
N THR A 233 7.16 -26.91 -26.70
CA THR A 233 8.30 -26.09 -26.27
C THR A 233 8.83 -26.56 -24.93
N ASP A 234 9.99 -26.03 -24.52
CA ASP A 234 10.64 -26.37 -23.24
C ASP A 234 9.89 -25.83 -22.02
N ALA A 235 9.08 -24.77 -22.19
CA ALA A 235 8.29 -24.13 -21.15
C ALA A 235 6.95 -23.60 -21.69
N THR A 236 6.01 -23.35 -20.79
CA THR A 236 4.73 -22.68 -21.03
C THR A 236 4.66 -21.40 -20.21
N GLU A 237 4.08 -20.34 -20.78
CA GLU A 237 3.78 -19.11 -20.04
C GLU A 237 2.27 -18.92 -19.94
N ALA A 238 1.78 -18.87 -18.70
CA ALA A 238 0.44 -18.41 -18.37
C ALA A 238 0.42 -16.88 -18.48
N CYS A 239 -0.27 -16.37 -19.50
CA CYS A 239 -0.40 -14.94 -19.74
C CYS A 239 -1.68 -14.43 -19.07
N VAL A 240 -1.54 -13.48 -18.14
CA VAL A 240 -2.65 -12.80 -17.47
C VAL A 240 -2.63 -11.33 -17.88
N GLY A 241 -3.68 -10.89 -18.57
CA GLY A 241 -3.84 -9.47 -18.89
C GLY A 241 -4.13 -8.68 -17.63
N HIS A 242 -3.46 -7.55 -17.44
CA HIS A 242 -3.53 -6.75 -16.23
C HIS A 242 -3.39 -5.27 -16.56
N THR A 243 -3.93 -4.42 -15.69
CA THR A 243 -3.62 -2.99 -15.70
C THR A 243 -3.47 -2.55 -14.25
N HIS A 244 -2.25 -2.23 -13.87
CA HIS A 244 -1.99 -1.61 -12.59
C HIS A 244 -2.41 -0.13 -12.68
N ILE A 245 -3.17 0.35 -11.70
CA ILE A 245 -3.56 1.76 -11.64
C ILE A 245 -3.28 2.25 -10.22
N ASP A 246 -2.32 3.17 -10.10
CA ASP A 246 -2.09 3.87 -8.86
C ASP A 246 -3.30 4.72 -8.52
N VAL A 247 -3.89 4.48 -7.34
CA VAL A 247 -5.08 5.26 -6.96
C VAL A 247 -4.73 6.73 -6.78
N ALA A 248 -3.47 7.04 -6.47
CA ALA A 248 -2.86 8.36 -6.56
C ALA A 248 -1.34 8.20 -6.62
N TRP A 249 -0.67 9.00 -7.47
CA TRP A 249 0.79 9.04 -7.60
C TRP A 249 1.25 10.37 -8.20
N LEU A 250 1.48 10.41 -9.52
CA LEU A 250 1.78 11.62 -10.30
C LEU A 250 0.51 12.31 -10.84
N TRP A 251 -0.65 11.93 -10.30
CA TRP A 251 -1.96 12.50 -10.56
C TRP A 251 -2.81 12.43 -9.28
N SER A 252 -3.85 13.26 -9.23
CA SER A 252 -4.79 13.33 -8.11
C SER A 252 -5.71 12.10 -8.02
N LEU A 253 -6.31 11.88 -6.85
CA LEU A 253 -7.34 10.86 -6.65
C LEU A 253 -8.51 11.05 -7.62
N ALA A 254 -8.90 12.31 -7.89
CA ALA A 254 -9.94 12.65 -8.84
C ALA A 254 -9.60 12.11 -10.24
N GLN A 255 -8.36 12.28 -10.68
CA GLN A 255 -7.97 11.85 -12.02
C GLN A 255 -7.92 10.33 -12.18
N THR A 256 -7.60 9.59 -11.13
CA THR A 256 -7.66 8.12 -11.12
C THR A 256 -9.03 7.58 -11.46
N ARG A 257 -10.11 8.25 -11.00
CA ARG A 257 -11.48 7.80 -11.25
C ARG A 257 -11.76 7.71 -12.76
N GLU A 258 -11.33 8.69 -13.53
CA GLU A 258 -11.45 8.64 -14.98
C GLU A 258 -10.46 7.65 -15.64
N LYS A 259 -9.25 7.49 -15.09
CA LYS A 259 -8.27 6.50 -15.56
C LYS A 259 -8.83 5.08 -15.45
N ALA A 260 -9.54 4.77 -14.35
CA ALA A 260 -10.21 3.49 -14.15
C ALA A 260 -11.28 3.25 -15.22
N ILE A 261 -12.15 4.25 -15.48
CA ILE A 261 -13.18 4.17 -16.52
C ILE A 261 -12.55 3.94 -17.89
N ARG A 262 -11.54 4.72 -18.28
CA ARG A 262 -10.85 4.59 -19.57
C ARG A 262 -10.23 3.22 -19.75
N SER A 263 -9.45 2.77 -18.76
CA SER A 263 -8.75 1.48 -18.82
C SER A 263 -9.74 0.32 -18.89
N PHE A 264 -10.79 0.34 -18.08
CA PHE A 264 -11.79 -0.73 -18.08
C PHE A 264 -12.65 -0.73 -19.34
N ALA A 265 -12.94 0.44 -19.93
CA ALA A 265 -13.60 0.53 -21.22
C ALA A 265 -12.72 -0.05 -22.36
N SER A 266 -11.41 0.20 -22.35
CA SER A 266 -10.47 -0.39 -23.31
C SER A 266 -10.42 -1.91 -23.20
N VAL A 267 -10.36 -2.45 -21.97
CA VAL A 267 -10.38 -3.90 -21.72
C VAL A 267 -11.69 -4.53 -22.21
N ASP A 268 -12.84 -3.94 -21.86
CA ASP A 268 -14.15 -4.45 -22.31
C ASP A 268 -14.27 -4.43 -23.84
N TYR A 269 -13.81 -3.37 -24.49
CA TYR A 269 -13.74 -3.28 -25.96
C TYR A 269 -12.87 -4.39 -26.57
N LEU A 270 -11.69 -4.67 -26.01
CA LEU A 270 -10.86 -5.78 -26.48
C LEU A 270 -11.52 -7.14 -26.22
N MET A 271 -12.28 -7.29 -25.13
CA MET A 271 -13.03 -8.52 -24.89
C MET A 271 -14.14 -8.77 -25.92
N GLU A 272 -14.70 -7.73 -26.55
CA GLU A 272 -15.62 -7.88 -27.68
C GLU A 272 -14.90 -8.47 -28.92
N ARG A 273 -13.62 -8.12 -29.13
CA ARG A 273 -12.84 -8.49 -30.32
C ARG A 273 -12.04 -9.79 -30.19
N TYR A 274 -11.65 -10.15 -28.98
CA TYR A 274 -10.78 -11.30 -28.68
C TYR A 274 -11.48 -12.25 -27.69
N PRO A 275 -12.32 -13.19 -28.14
CA PRO A 275 -13.14 -14.04 -27.26
C PRO A 275 -12.36 -14.87 -26.23
N GLU A 276 -11.10 -15.19 -26.52
CA GLU A 276 -10.21 -15.94 -25.63
C GLU A 276 -9.49 -15.08 -24.58
N TYR A 277 -9.56 -13.75 -24.69
CA TYR A 277 -8.85 -12.83 -23.81
C TYR A 277 -9.39 -12.92 -22.36
N THR A 278 -8.47 -13.12 -21.43
CA THR A 278 -8.67 -13.06 -19.97
C THR A 278 -7.93 -11.86 -19.37
N PHE A 279 -8.58 -11.19 -18.42
CA PHE A 279 -8.06 -10.01 -17.75
C PHE A 279 -8.28 -10.11 -16.24
N MET A 280 -7.36 -9.55 -15.46
CA MET A 280 -7.44 -9.47 -14.01
C MET A 280 -7.26 -8.03 -13.53
N SER A 281 -8.05 -7.61 -12.52
CA SER A 281 -7.82 -6.35 -11.80
C SER A 281 -8.06 -6.51 -10.29
N SER A 282 -7.15 -5.93 -9.51
CA SER A 282 -6.88 -6.23 -8.11
C SER A 282 -7.59 -5.39 -7.06
N GLN A 283 -7.98 -4.17 -7.41
CA GLN A 283 -8.38 -3.14 -6.43
C GLN A 283 -9.90 -2.91 -6.44
N PRO A 284 -10.67 -3.41 -5.46
CA PRO A 284 -12.06 -3.04 -5.19
C PRO A 284 -12.35 -1.54 -5.27
N GLN A 285 -11.44 -0.70 -4.78
CA GLN A 285 -11.56 0.76 -4.85
C GLN A 285 -11.78 1.29 -6.27
N LEU A 286 -11.14 0.69 -7.29
CA LEU A 286 -11.33 1.08 -8.70
C LEU A 286 -12.71 0.68 -9.23
N TYR A 287 -13.19 -0.51 -8.85
CA TYR A 287 -14.54 -0.95 -9.20
C TYR A 287 -15.60 -0.08 -8.54
N ASP A 288 -15.39 0.35 -7.28
CA ASP A 288 -16.28 1.28 -6.59
C ASP A 288 -16.31 2.66 -7.28
N PHE A 289 -15.17 3.18 -7.73
CA PHE A 289 -15.14 4.39 -8.57
C PHE A 289 -15.95 4.23 -9.85
N VAL A 290 -15.72 3.15 -10.62
CA VAL A 290 -16.47 2.91 -11.87
C VAL A 290 -17.96 2.65 -11.60
N LYS A 291 -18.31 1.97 -10.51
CA LYS A 291 -19.70 1.75 -10.09
C LYS A 291 -20.43 3.06 -9.80
N ARG A 292 -19.77 4.02 -9.14
CA ARG A 292 -20.34 5.32 -8.79
C ARG A 292 -20.41 6.26 -9.99
N ASP A 293 -19.37 6.27 -10.82
CA ASP A 293 -19.21 7.28 -11.88
C ASP A 293 -19.71 6.83 -13.25
N CYS A 294 -19.56 5.55 -13.59
CA CYS A 294 -20.00 4.99 -14.88
C CYS A 294 -20.75 3.65 -14.70
N PRO A 295 -21.96 3.66 -14.12
CA PRO A 295 -22.71 2.43 -13.82
C PRO A 295 -22.95 1.53 -15.03
N ALA A 296 -23.12 2.12 -16.22
CA ALA A 296 -23.31 1.36 -17.46
C ALA A 296 -22.09 0.50 -17.82
N LEU A 297 -20.87 1.03 -17.66
CA LEU A 297 -19.64 0.26 -17.85
C LEU A 297 -19.50 -0.81 -16.76
N TYR A 298 -19.82 -0.47 -15.51
CA TYR A 298 -19.78 -1.42 -14.40
C TYR A 298 -20.66 -2.66 -14.64
N GLU A 299 -21.87 -2.50 -15.19
CA GLU A 299 -22.72 -3.64 -15.54
C GLU A 299 -22.14 -4.50 -16.68
N ARG A 300 -21.42 -3.89 -17.64
CA ARG A 300 -20.68 -4.67 -18.65
C ARG A 300 -19.54 -5.46 -18.01
N ILE A 301 -18.79 -4.87 -17.08
CA ILE A 301 -17.76 -5.57 -16.30
C ILE A 301 -18.36 -6.76 -15.55
N ARG A 302 -19.49 -6.57 -14.84
CA ARG A 302 -20.20 -7.67 -14.17
C ARG A 302 -20.56 -8.80 -15.12
N ALA A 303 -21.00 -8.48 -16.34
CA ALA A 303 -21.27 -9.49 -17.36
C ALA A 303 -19.99 -10.23 -17.79
N ARG A 304 -18.84 -9.55 -17.92
CA ARG A 304 -17.55 -10.20 -18.22
C ARG A 304 -17.05 -11.10 -17.07
N VAL A 305 -17.29 -10.70 -15.82
CA VAL A 305 -16.98 -11.51 -14.64
C VAL A 305 -17.86 -12.76 -14.60
N ALA A 306 -19.14 -12.64 -14.91
CA ALA A 306 -20.05 -13.79 -15.02
C ALA A 306 -19.65 -14.75 -16.16
N GLN A 307 -19.06 -14.23 -17.24
CA GLN A 307 -18.49 -15.03 -18.33
C GLN A 307 -17.15 -15.72 -17.96
N GLY A 308 -16.54 -15.37 -16.83
CA GLY A 308 -15.23 -15.90 -16.41
C GLY A 308 -14.04 -15.33 -17.20
N ARG A 309 -14.23 -14.22 -17.90
CA ARG A 309 -13.20 -13.57 -18.73
C ARG A 309 -12.52 -12.39 -18.02
N TRP A 310 -13.22 -11.83 -17.04
CA TRP A 310 -12.70 -10.81 -16.14
C TRP A 310 -12.58 -11.40 -14.75
N GLU A 311 -11.38 -11.44 -14.20
CA GLU A 311 -11.05 -11.97 -12.88
C GLU A 311 -10.90 -10.82 -11.87
N PRO A 312 -11.86 -10.61 -10.96
CA PRO A 312 -11.66 -9.73 -9.82
C PRO A 312 -10.90 -10.51 -8.73
N GLU A 313 -9.60 -10.27 -8.59
CA GLU A 313 -8.71 -11.01 -7.69
C GLU A 313 -7.59 -10.15 -7.11
N GLY A 314 -7.21 -10.31 -5.84
CA GLY A 314 -6.16 -9.51 -5.19
C GLY A 314 -6.33 -9.36 -3.67
N GLY A 315 -7.54 -9.62 -3.16
CA GLY A 315 -7.84 -9.83 -1.73
C GLY A 315 -8.02 -8.57 -0.88
N MET A 316 -7.20 -7.54 -1.06
CA MET A 316 -7.29 -6.28 -0.30
C MET A 316 -8.25 -5.27 -0.95
N TRP A 317 -8.67 -4.24 -0.20
CA TRP A 317 -9.52 -3.13 -0.69
C TRP A 317 -8.80 -2.30 -1.77
N LEU A 318 -7.49 -2.12 -1.58
CA LEU A 318 -6.54 -1.61 -2.57
C LEU A 318 -5.16 -2.22 -2.33
N GLU A 319 -4.19 -1.91 -3.20
CA GLU A 319 -2.80 -2.35 -3.04
C GLU A 319 -2.08 -1.50 -1.98
N ALA A 320 -2.22 -1.89 -0.71
CA ALA A 320 -1.77 -1.14 0.45
C ALA A 320 -0.26 -1.28 0.72
N ASP A 321 0.31 -0.27 1.39
CA ASP A 321 1.60 -0.41 2.05
C ASP A 321 1.54 -1.47 3.16
N CYS A 322 2.55 -2.34 3.20
CA CYS A 322 2.60 -3.50 4.08
C CYS A 322 3.58 -3.35 5.26
N ASN A 323 4.26 -2.21 5.35
CA ASN A 323 5.27 -1.96 6.37
C ASN A 323 4.75 -1.03 7.47
N MET A 324 4.04 0.04 7.14
CA MET A 324 3.58 1.09 8.06
C MET A 324 2.12 0.92 8.48
N SER A 325 1.29 0.29 7.66
CA SER A 325 -0.10 -0.07 8.03
C SER A 325 -0.12 -1.04 9.20
N SER A 326 -0.94 -0.81 10.22
CA SER A 326 -1.09 -1.69 11.39
C SER A 326 -1.65 -3.07 11.01
N GLY A 327 -1.47 -4.05 11.90
CA GLY A 327 -2.00 -5.40 11.69
C GLY A 327 -3.53 -5.42 11.53
N GLU A 328 -4.24 -4.60 12.32
CA GLU A 328 -5.68 -4.46 12.18
C GLU A 328 -6.06 -3.79 10.86
N SER A 329 -5.36 -2.75 10.42
CA SER A 329 -5.56 -2.15 9.09
C SER A 329 -5.38 -3.15 7.96
N LEU A 330 -4.35 -4.00 8.00
CA LEU A 330 -4.16 -5.05 6.98
C LEU A 330 -5.30 -6.09 7.01
N VAL A 331 -5.83 -6.42 8.19
CA VAL A 331 -7.06 -7.23 8.29
C VAL A 331 -8.25 -6.49 7.67
N ARG A 332 -8.41 -5.18 7.92
CA ARG A 332 -9.48 -4.38 7.32
C ARG A 332 -9.37 -4.26 5.81
N GLN A 333 -8.15 -4.16 5.26
CA GLN A 333 -7.92 -4.24 3.82
C GLN A 333 -8.55 -5.51 3.24
N PHE A 334 -8.29 -6.68 3.83
CA PHE A 334 -8.93 -7.94 3.41
C PHE A 334 -10.44 -7.96 3.66
N LEU A 335 -10.89 -7.51 4.84
CA LEU A 335 -12.29 -7.53 5.22
C LEU A 335 -13.15 -6.73 4.23
N HIS A 336 -12.75 -5.49 3.93
CA HIS A 336 -13.43 -4.62 2.98
C HIS A 336 -13.27 -5.16 1.55
N GLY A 337 -12.07 -5.57 1.15
CA GLY A 337 -11.80 -6.01 -0.22
C GLY A 337 -12.55 -7.28 -0.62
N LYS A 338 -12.43 -8.34 0.19
CA LYS A 338 -13.12 -9.62 -0.06
C LYS A 338 -14.63 -9.47 0.06
N ARG A 339 -15.12 -8.68 1.02
CA ARG A 339 -16.56 -8.39 1.13
C ARG A 339 -17.07 -7.70 -0.13
N PHE A 340 -16.37 -6.70 -0.63
CA PHE A 340 -16.77 -6.03 -1.87
C PHE A 340 -16.86 -7.02 -3.03
N PHE A 341 -15.83 -7.85 -3.25
CA PHE A 341 -15.82 -8.81 -4.35
C PHE A 341 -16.88 -9.91 -4.21
N ARG A 342 -17.13 -10.40 -2.99
CA ARG A 342 -18.23 -11.33 -2.71
C ARG A 342 -19.58 -10.68 -2.99
N ASP A 343 -19.84 -9.49 -2.47
CA ASP A 343 -21.14 -8.84 -2.56
C ASP A 343 -21.43 -8.33 -4.00
N ALA A 344 -20.40 -7.86 -4.72
CA ALA A 344 -20.52 -7.35 -6.08
C ALA A 344 -20.54 -8.44 -7.16
N PHE A 345 -19.73 -9.49 -7.00
CA PHE A 345 -19.43 -10.47 -8.06
C PHE A 345 -19.58 -11.94 -7.64
N GLY A 346 -19.84 -12.24 -6.37
CA GLY A 346 -19.90 -13.60 -5.86
C GLY A 346 -18.56 -14.34 -5.92
N ARG A 347 -17.44 -13.60 -5.77
CA ARG A 347 -16.08 -14.14 -5.86
C ARG A 347 -15.41 -14.14 -4.49
N GLU A 348 -14.75 -15.27 -4.19
CA GLU A 348 -13.92 -15.44 -3.00
C GLU A 348 -12.45 -15.44 -3.42
N ASN A 349 -11.72 -14.44 -2.96
CA ASN A 349 -10.34 -14.16 -3.34
C ASN A 349 -9.35 -15.04 -2.60
N ARG A 350 -8.35 -15.59 -3.30
CA ARG A 350 -7.32 -16.47 -2.70
C ARG A 350 -5.90 -15.96 -2.87
N ILE A 351 -5.70 -14.90 -3.65
CA ILE A 351 -4.38 -14.32 -3.92
C ILE A 351 -4.28 -12.94 -3.26
N LEU A 352 -3.19 -12.68 -2.55
CA LEU A 352 -2.73 -11.33 -2.25
C LEU A 352 -1.85 -10.84 -3.40
N TRP A 353 -2.36 -9.89 -4.17
CA TRP A 353 -1.70 -9.33 -5.36
C TRP A 353 -1.14 -7.95 -5.05
N LEU A 354 0.19 -7.86 -4.89
CA LEU A 354 0.90 -6.62 -4.54
C LEU A 354 2.15 -6.45 -5.44
N PRO A 355 1.96 -6.14 -6.73
CA PRO A 355 3.05 -6.00 -7.69
C PRO A 355 4.05 -4.89 -7.30
N ASP A 356 3.59 -3.80 -6.67
CA ASP A 356 4.38 -2.58 -6.53
C ASP A 356 4.56 -2.03 -5.10
N ALA A 357 4.07 -2.73 -4.07
CA ALA A 357 4.26 -2.30 -2.68
C ALA A 357 5.73 -2.42 -2.20
N PHE A 358 6.18 -1.45 -1.39
CA PHE A 358 7.60 -1.26 -1.03
C PHE A 358 8.04 -2.12 0.17
N GLY A 359 8.07 -3.45 -0.02
CA GLY A 359 8.50 -4.43 0.97
C GLY A 359 7.37 -5.04 1.79
N PHE A 360 7.63 -6.20 2.42
CA PHE A 360 6.57 -7.02 2.99
C PHE A 360 6.92 -7.55 4.38
N SER A 361 6.09 -7.17 5.36
CA SER A 361 6.23 -7.58 6.76
C SER A 361 6.15 -9.09 6.95
N GLY A 362 6.98 -9.64 7.86
CA GLY A 362 6.97 -11.06 8.23
C GLY A 362 5.68 -11.53 8.94
N ALA A 363 4.74 -10.62 9.25
CA ALA A 363 3.44 -10.97 9.80
C ALA A 363 2.38 -11.32 8.75
N LEU A 364 2.61 -10.92 7.49
CA LEU A 364 1.65 -11.08 6.40
C LEU A 364 1.20 -12.52 6.15
N PRO A 365 2.06 -13.57 6.17
CA PRO A 365 1.62 -14.95 5.92
C PRO A 365 0.49 -15.41 6.85
N GLN A 366 0.56 -15.04 8.14
CA GLN A 366 -0.51 -15.36 9.08
C GLN A 366 -1.78 -14.56 8.79
N ILE A 367 -1.66 -13.26 8.51
CA ILE A 367 -2.80 -12.40 8.17
C ILE A 367 -3.51 -12.97 6.92
N MET A 368 -2.75 -13.29 5.88
CA MET A 368 -3.23 -13.92 4.66
C MET A 368 -3.98 -15.23 4.96
N LYS A 369 -3.37 -16.15 5.72
CA LYS A 369 -4.02 -17.42 6.09
C LYS A 369 -5.33 -17.21 6.85
N GLN A 370 -5.33 -16.32 7.82
CA GLN A 370 -6.52 -15.97 8.60
C GLN A 370 -7.61 -15.26 7.77
N CYS A 371 -7.23 -14.65 6.64
CA CYS A 371 -8.14 -14.03 5.67
C CYS A 371 -8.50 -14.95 4.49
N GLY A 372 -8.04 -16.20 4.49
CA GLY A 372 -8.29 -17.17 3.41
C GLY A 372 -7.58 -16.84 2.09
N ALA A 373 -6.41 -16.20 2.15
CA ALA A 373 -5.50 -16.03 1.02
C ALA A 373 -4.33 -17.02 1.15
N ASP A 374 -4.18 -17.88 0.16
CA ASP A 374 -3.17 -18.96 0.16
C ASP A 374 -1.92 -18.61 -0.66
N TYR A 375 -2.04 -17.63 -1.54
CA TYR A 375 -1.04 -17.28 -2.54
C TYR A 375 -0.63 -15.82 -2.44
N PHE A 376 0.67 -15.55 -2.60
CA PHE A 376 1.23 -14.20 -2.62
C PHE A 376 1.90 -13.95 -3.98
N MET A 377 1.66 -12.78 -4.58
CA MET A 377 2.35 -12.35 -5.79
C MET A 377 2.95 -10.95 -5.61
N THR A 378 4.22 -10.81 -5.97
CA THR A 378 4.84 -9.49 -6.15
C THR A 378 5.84 -9.44 -7.32
N THR A 379 6.19 -8.24 -7.76
CA THR A 379 7.32 -7.98 -8.69
C THR A 379 8.41 -7.15 -8.01
N LYS A 380 8.05 -6.36 -6.99
CA LYS A 380 8.90 -5.28 -6.47
C LYS A 380 10.26 -5.74 -5.93
N LEU A 381 10.37 -6.96 -5.39
CA LEU A 381 11.64 -7.50 -4.88
C LEU A 381 12.72 -7.69 -5.96
N ALA A 382 12.35 -7.73 -7.25
CA ALA A 382 13.33 -7.74 -8.32
C ALA A 382 14.04 -6.39 -8.52
N TRP A 383 13.62 -5.34 -7.79
CA TRP A 383 14.25 -4.01 -7.80
C TRP A 383 15.20 -3.78 -6.63
N ASN A 384 15.52 -4.83 -5.84
CA ASN A 384 16.60 -4.74 -4.86
C ASN A 384 17.87 -4.18 -5.52
N ASP A 385 18.52 -3.22 -4.87
CA ASP A 385 19.72 -2.56 -5.40
C ASP A 385 20.94 -3.49 -5.43
N THR A 386 20.98 -4.46 -4.51
CA THR A 386 22.17 -5.29 -4.25
C THR A 386 21.85 -6.78 -4.42
N ASP A 387 20.93 -7.32 -3.64
CA ASP A 387 20.70 -8.78 -3.58
C ASP A 387 19.48 -9.22 -4.38
N MET A 388 19.71 -10.11 -5.36
CA MET A 388 18.63 -10.81 -6.05
C MET A 388 18.04 -11.91 -5.15
N MET A 389 16.71 -11.95 -5.04
CA MET A 389 16.02 -13.06 -4.35
C MET A 389 16.47 -14.41 -4.91
N PRO A 390 16.76 -15.42 -4.07
CA PRO A 390 17.33 -16.70 -4.52
C PRO A 390 16.34 -17.59 -5.28
N HIS A 391 15.04 -17.34 -5.12
CA HIS A 391 13.95 -18.11 -5.73
C HIS A 391 12.82 -17.17 -6.15
N ASP A 392 12.22 -17.45 -7.31
CA ASP A 392 10.99 -16.82 -7.79
C ASP A 392 9.74 -17.59 -7.31
N VAL A 393 9.89 -18.84 -6.85
CA VAL A 393 8.84 -19.67 -6.25
C VAL A 393 9.29 -20.16 -4.87
N THR A 394 8.56 -19.78 -3.81
CA THR A 394 8.94 -20.16 -2.45
C THR A 394 7.74 -20.28 -1.51
N HIS A 395 7.84 -21.16 -0.51
CA HIS A 395 6.98 -21.05 0.68
C HIS A 395 7.44 -19.86 1.53
N TRP A 396 6.58 -18.87 1.67
CA TRP A 396 6.82 -17.75 2.56
C TRP A 396 6.27 -18.05 3.94
N ARG A 397 7.18 -18.19 4.91
CA ARG A 397 6.87 -18.49 6.31
C ARG A 397 6.94 -17.21 7.16
N GLY A 398 5.83 -16.87 7.81
CA GLY A 398 5.73 -15.73 8.70
C GLY A 398 6.39 -15.97 10.07
N ILE A 399 6.41 -14.92 10.90
CA ILE A 399 7.02 -14.96 12.25
C ILE A 399 6.37 -15.96 13.21
N ASP A 400 5.11 -16.35 12.97
CA ASP A 400 4.35 -17.33 13.75
C ASP A 400 4.51 -18.77 13.21
N GLY A 401 5.13 -18.92 12.04
CA GLY A 401 5.26 -20.19 11.33
C GLY A 401 4.15 -20.49 10.32
N SER A 402 3.18 -19.59 10.09
CA SER A 402 2.20 -19.74 9.00
C SER A 402 2.88 -19.62 7.64
N GLU A 403 2.43 -20.41 6.67
CA GLU A 403 3.02 -20.48 5.33
C GLU A 403 2.01 -20.19 4.22
N VAL A 404 2.44 -19.42 3.23
CA VAL A 404 1.74 -19.18 1.96
C VAL A 404 2.68 -19.45 0.78
N LEU A 405 2.15 -19.79 -0.39
CA LEU A 405 2.98 -19.94 -1.59
C LEU A 405 3.18 -18.57 -2.24
N ALA A 406 4.43 -18.13 -2.34
CA ALA A 406 4.84 -16.87 -2.95
C ALA A 406 5.40 -17.10 -4.35
N TYR A 407 5.04 -16.20 -5.28
CA TYR A 407 5.54 -16.17 -6.65
C TYR A 407 6.02 -14.76 -7.02
N PHE A 408 7.21 -14.65 -7.61
CA PHE A 408 7.77 -13.41 -8.12
C PHE A 408 7.74 -13.37 -9.65
N ILE A 409 7.19 -12.30 -10.22
CA ILE A 409 7.13 -12.14 -11.67
C ILE A 409 8.54 -12.01 -12.24
N SER A 410 8.86 -12.87 -13.21
CA SER A 410 10.17 -12.93 -13.86
C SER A 410 10.24 -12.18 -15.20
N THR A 411 9.19 -11.45 -15.59
CA THR A 411 9.08 -10.79 -16.90
C THR A 411 10.18 -9.74 -17.10
N LYS A 412 11.03 -9.93 -18.12
CA LYS A 412 11.99 -8.94 -18.62
C LYS A 412 12.39 -9.24 -20.06
N ASP A 413 13.20 -8.37 -20.65
CA ASP A 413 13.69 -8.54 -22.03
C ASP A 413 14.70 -9.69 -22.14
N TYR A 414 14.58 -10.47 -23.21
CA TYR A 414 15.55 -11.52 -23.54
C TYR A 414 16.92 -10.92 -23.91
N VAL A 415 17.95 -11.41 -23.24
CA VAL A 415 19.35 -11.03 -23.50
C VAL A 415 19.98 -12.12 -24.37
N LYS A 416 20.22 -11.82 -25.65
CA LYS A 416 20.76 -12.79 -26.64
C LYS A 416 22.16 -13.31 -26.27
N LYS A 417 22.97 -12.52 -25.59
CA LYS A 417 24.35 -12.87 -25.16
C LYS A 417 24.58 -12.39 -23.71
N PRO A 418 24.01 -13.09 -22.71
CA PRO A 418 24.06 -12.65 -21.31
C PRO A 418 25.50 -12.52 -20.80
N ASP A 419 26.40 -13.43 -21.20
CA ASP A 419 27.83 -13.38 -20.84
C ASP A 419 28.58 -12.15 -21.36
N LYS A 420 27.97 -11.35 -22.24
CA LYS A 420 28.53 -10.14 -22.84
C LYS A 420 27.70 -8.90 -22.53
N ASP A 421 26.76 -9.00 -21.60
CA ASP A 421 25.96 -7.85 -21.16
C ASP A 421 26.85 -6.90 -20.35
N PRO A 422 27.09 -5.67 -20.81
CA PRO A 422 27.89 -4.70 -20.06
C PRO A 422 27.19 -4.20 -18.80
N ASN A 423 25.88 -4.41 -18.66
CA ASN A 423 25.10 -3.98 -17.51
C ASN A 423 24.02 -5.01 -17.14
N PRO A 424 24.42 -6.17 -16.57
CA PRO A 424 23.47 -7.20 -16.19
C PRO A 424 22.51 -6.66 -15.14
N SER A 425 21.21 -6.77 -15.41
CA SER A 425 20.14 -6.42 -14.47
C SER A 425 19.23 -7.62 -14.26
N PHE A 426 18.77 -7.83 -13.03
CA PHE A 426 17.77 -8.83 -12.69
C PHE A 426 16.37 -8.24 -12.52
N ASN A 427 16.18 -6.95 -12.81
CA ASN A 427 14.90 -6.26 -12.68
C ASN A 427 13.85 -6.86 -13.60
N THR A 428 12.62 -6.91 -13.08
CA THR A 428 11.45 -7.43 -13.77
C THR A 428 10.32 -6.42 -13.71
N THR A 429 9.25 -6.69 -14.46
CA THR A 429 8.10 -5.78 -14.57
C THR A 429 6.78 -6.55 -14.58
N TYR A 430 5.75 -5.96 -13.96
CA TYR A 430 4.37 -6.40 -14.11
C TYR A 430 3.67 -5.71 -15.31
N ASN A 431 4.28 -4.67 -15.90
CA ASN A 431 3.84 -4.00 -17.12
C ASN A 431 4.40 -4.71 -18.36
N GLY A 432 4.20 -6.02 -18.41
CA GLY A 432 4.75 -6.85 -19.47
C GLY A 432 4.19 -6.48 -20.86
N ILE A 433 5.06 -6.49 -21.85
CA ILE A 433 4.74 -6.48 -23.27
C ILE A 433 4.69 -7.93 -23.73
N LEU A 434 3.49 -8.40 -24.07
CA LEU A 434 3.31 -9.76 -24.58
C LEU A 434 3.81 -9.89 -26.02
N ALA A 435 5.11 -10.10 -26.15
CA ALA A 435 5.84 -10.22 -27.39
C ALA A 435 7.01 -11.22 -27.23
N PRO A 436 7.52 -11.81 -28.33
CA PRO A 436 8.63 -12.77 -28.29
C PRO A 436 9.81 -12.37 -27.41
N ARG A 437 10.19 -11.08 -27.41
CA ARG A 437 11.30 -10.55 -26.60
C ARG A 437 11.10 -10.75 -25.10
N GLN A 438 9.89 -10.57 -24.59
CA GLN A 438 9.62 -10.69 -23.15
C GLN A 438 9.10 -12.07 -22.76
N VAL A 439 8.46 -12.79 -23.67
CA VAL A 439 8.15 -14.22 -23.47
C VAL A 439 9.44 -15.03 -23.34
N MET A 440 10.38 -14.87 -24.27
CA MET A 440 11.68 -15.54 -24.13
C MET A 440 12.46 -15.07 -22.89
N GLY A 441 12.36 -13.78 -22.56
CA GLY A 441 13.08 -13.19 -21.43
C GLY A 441 12.51 -13.56 -20.06
N CYS A 442 11.19 -13.73 -19.95
CA CYS A 442 10.51 -14.22 -18.74
C CYS A 442 11.04 -15.60 -18.36
N TRP A 443 11.02 -16.56 -19.30
CA TRP A 443 11.65 -17.86 -19.10
C TRP A 443 13.17 -17.79 -18.88
N GLN A 444 13.91 -16.88 -19.56
CA GLN A 444 15.36 -16.70 -19.36
C GLN A 444 15.72 -16.13 -17.97
N ARG A 445 14.82 -15.38 -17.35
CA ARG A 445 15.02 -14.81 -16.01
C ARG A 445 14.61 -15.75 -14.89
N PHE A 446 13.59 -16.60 -15.11
CA PHE A 446 13.04 -17.48 -14.08
C PHE A 446 14.11 -18.41 -13.46
N GLN A 447 14.19 -18.42 -12.13
CA GLN A 447 15.23 -19.13 -11.38
C GLN A 447 14.88 -20.60 -11.15
N ASP A 448 13.61 -20.91 -10.86
CA ASP A 448 13.19 -22.22 -10.35
C ASP A 448 12.75 -23.21 -11.44
N ARG A 449 13.49 -23.24 -12.56
CA ARG A 449 13.20 -24.13 -13.70
C ARG A 449 13.25 -25.62 -13.37
N THR A 450 13.87 -25.99 -12.24
CA THR A 450 13.90 -27.36 -11.73
C THR A 450 12.60 -27.77 -11.06
N LEU A 451 11.79 -26.82 -10.59
CA LEU A 451 10.51 -27.06 -9.92
C LEU A 451 9.33 -27.08 -10.91
N THR A 452 9.37 -26.20 -11.91
CA THR A 452 8.30 -26.05 -12.90
C THR A 452 8.82 -25.54 -14.25
N ASP A 453 8.15 -25.96 -15.32
CA ASP A 453 8.29 -25.43 -16.69
C ASP A 453 7.11 -24.51 -17.09
N ASP A 454 6.31 -24.08 -16.11
CA ASP A 454 5.16 -23.19 -16.27
C ASP A 454 5.38 -21.90 -15.48
N VAL A 455 5.38 -20.75 -16.15
CA VAL A 455 5.68 -19.43 -15.57
C VAL A 455 4.55 -18.45 -15.82
N LEU A 456 4.36 -17.50 -14.91
CA LEU A 456 3.35 -16.45 -15.04
C LEU A 456 3.96 -15.20 -15.69
N GLN A 457 3.34 -14.74 -16.77
CA GLN A 457 3.59 -13.42 -17.35
C GLN A 457 2.35 -12.53 -17.18
N CYS A 458 2.51 -11.49 -16.37
CA CYS A 458 1.59 -10.37 -16.31
C CYS A 458 1.87 -9.41 -17.48
N TYR A 459 0.84 -8.97 -18.21
CA TYR A 459 1.03 -8.10 -19.37
C TYR A 459 -0.04 -7.00 -19.49
N GLY A 460 0.36 -5.87 -20.06
CA GLY A 460 -0.44 -4.67 -20.23
C GLY A 460 0.32 -3.42 -19.78
N TYR A 461 -0.15 -2.25 -20.22
CA TYR A 461 0.34 -0.98 -19.69
C TYR A 461 -0.34 -0.69 -18.34
N GLY A 462 0.45 -0.22 -17.37
CA GLY A 462 0.01 0.05 -16.00
C GLY A 462 0.60 1.33 -15.45
N ASP A 463 0.77 1.38 -14.13
CA ASP A 463 1.11 2.54 -13.28
C ASP A 463 0.01 3.60 -13.34
N GLY A 464 -0.32 4.11 -14.54
CA GLY A 464 -1.41 5.05 -14.79
C GLY A 464 -2.59 4.52 -15.59
N GLY A 465 -2.69 3.20 -15.75
CA GLY A 465 -3.72 2.50 -16.53
C GLY A 465 -3.37 2.24 -18.00
N GLY A 466 -4.40 1.97 -18.80
CA GLY A 466 -4.32 1.62 -20.23
C GLY A 466 -4.60 0.15 -20.49
N GLY A 467 -3.80 -0.74 -19.89
CA GLY A 467 -3.98 -2.19 -19.97
C GLY A 467 -3.43 -2.84 -21.24
N PRO A 468 -3.81 -4.09 -21.54
CA PRO A 468 -3.35 -4.81 -22.73
C PRO A 468 -3.80 -4.20 -24.04
N THR A 469 -2.97 -4.30 -25.10
CA THR A 469 -3.31 -3.82 -26.44
C THR A 469 -3.75 -4.94 -27.39
N ALA A 470 -4.43 -4.58 -28.48
CA ALA A 470 -4.75 -5.52 -29.56
C ALA A 470 -3.49 -6.20 -30.14
N GLU A 471 -2.38 -5.48 -30.24
CA GLU A 471 -1.10 -6.02 -30.73
C GLU A 471 -0.57 -7.15 -29.83
N MET A 472 -0.62 -6.97 -28.52
CA MET A 472 -0.23 -7.99 -27.54
C MET A 472 -1.06 -9.28 -27.71
N LEU A 473 -2.38 -9.13 -27.90
CA LEU A 473 -3.29 -10.27 -28.09
C LEU A 473 -3.04 -10.99 -29.43
N GLU A 474 -2.76 -10.25 -30.51
CA GLU A 474 -2.45 -10.86 -31.81
C GLU A 474 -1.13 -11.64 -31.79
N LEU A 475 -0.10 -11.13 -31.10
CA LEU A 475 1.16 -11.85 -30.91
C LEU A 475 0.99 -13.08 -30.03
N GLN A 476 0.23 -12.97 -28.94
CA GLN A 476 -0.08 -14.10 -28.06
C GLN A 476 -0.73 -15.26 -28.83
N ARG A 477 -1.71 -14.99 -29.70
CA ARG A 477 -2.35 -16.00 -30.56
C ARG A 477 -1.34 -16.82 -31.37
N ARG A 478 -0.29 -16.18 -31.90
CA ARG A 478 0.74 -16.86 -32.69
C ARG A 478 1.73 -17.62 -31.81
N LEU A 479 2.10 -17.04 -30.67
CA LEU A 479 2.99 -17.68 -29.69
C LEU A 479 2.34 -18.91 -29.04
N ALA A 480 1.00 -18.97 -28.98
CA ALA A 480 0.26 -20.11 -28.46
C ALA A 480 0.44 -21.41 -29.27
N TYR A 481 0.94 -21.34 -30.51
CA TYR A 481 1.32 -22.50 -31.32
C TYR A 481 2.65 -23.13 -30.89
N GLY A 482 3.45 -22.46 -30.05
CA GLY A 482 4.77 -22.93 -29.63
C GLY A 482 5.82 -22.79 -30.74
N ILE A 483 6.17 -21.55 -31.06
CA ILE A 483 7.20 -21.24 -32.06
C ILE A 483 8.57 -21.76 -31.56
N PRO A 484 9.30 -22.58 -32.34
CA PRO A 484 10.55 -23.16 -31.87
C PRO A 484 11.58 -22.13 -31.37
N GLY A 485 11.98 -22.26 -30.11
CA GLY A 485 12.92 -21.35 -29.44
C GLY A 485 12.28 -20.31 -28.53
N ALA A 486 10.95 -20.21 -28.51
CA ALA A 486 10.20 -19.43 -27.53
C ALA A 486 9.29 -20.33 -26.69
N PRO A 487 9.05 -20.03 -25.41
CA PRO A 487 7.98 -20.63 -24.63
C PRO A 487 6.61 -20.53 -25.33
N ARG A 488 5.77 -21.54 -25.14
CA ARG A 488 4.37 -21.52 -25.61
C ARG A 488 3.55 -20.65 -24.68
N THR A 489 2.73 -19.76 -25.20
CA THR A 489 1.84 -18.92 -24.37
C THR A 489 0.44 -19.51 -24.25
N ARG A 490 -0.25 -19.20 -23.15
CA ARG A 490 -1.65 -19.54 -22.91
C ARG A 490 -2.35 -18.44 -22.13
N GLN A 491 -3.51 -17.99 -22.60
CA GLN A 491 -4.38 -17.12 -21.79
C GLN A 491 -4.79 -17.86 -20.52
N SER A 492 -4.63 -17.22 -19.37
CA SER A 492 -4.98 -17.80 -18.07
C SER A 492 -5.61 -16.75 -17.17
N THR A 493 -6.21 -17.22 -16.08
CA THR A 493 -6.45 -16.40 -14.90
C THR A 493 -5.30 -16.59 -13.91
N SER A 494 -5.12 -15.65 -13.00
CA SER A 494 -4.07 -15.73 -11.97
C SER A 494 -4.32 -16.90 -11.02
N LEU A 495 -5.56 -17.10 -10.58
CA LEU A 495 -5.91 -18.21 -9.70
C LEU A 495 -5.67 -19.58 -10.34
N ALA A 496 -6.04 -19.74 -11.62
CA ALA A 496 -5.81 -20.98 -12.36
C ALA A 496 -4.32 -21.33 -12.45
N PHE A 497 -3.45 -20.32 -12.62
CA PHE A 497 -2.00 -20.51 -12.60
C PHE A 497 -1.50 -20.99 -11.23
N PHE A 498 -1.88 -20.33 -10.15
CA PHE A 498 -1.42 -20.71 -8.80
C PHE A 498 -1.89 -22.11 -8.39
N GLU A 499 -3.13 -22.48 -8.72
CA GLU A 499 -3.62 -23.84 -8.46
C GLU A 499 -2.90 -24.91 -9.30
N GLU A 500 -2.50 -24.57 -10.54
CA GLU A 500 -1.67 -25.47 -11.36
C GLU A 500 -0.25 -25.60 -10.80
N LEU A 501 0.34 -24.47 -10.39
CA LEU A 501 1.65 -24.44 -9.76
C LEU A 501 1.66 -25.27 -8.47
N GLU A 502 0.72 -25.05 -7.56
CA GLU A 502 0.61 -25.81 -6.30
C GLU A 502 0.51 -27.32 -6.57
N ARG A 503 -0.31 -27.74 -7.54
CA ARG A 503 -0.41 -29.16 -7.93
C ARG A 503 0.91 -29.72 -8.47
N ARG A 504 1.67 -28.94 -9.23
CA ARG A 504 2.97 -29.36 -9.78
C ARG A 504 4.02 -29.47 -8.68
N LEU A 505 4.01 -28.54 -7.72
CA LEU A 505 4.93 -28.52 -6.59
C LEU A 505 4.63 -29.62 -5.55
N ALA A 506 3.44 -30.22 -5.57
CA ALA A 506 3.05 -31.25 -4.63
C ALA A 506 4.06 -32.42 -4.60
N GLY A 507 4.67 -32.64 -3.42
CA GLY A 507 5.68 -33.69 -3.21
C GLY A 507 7.10 -33.34 -3.65
N GLN A 508 7.33 -32.11 -4.13
CA GLN A 508 8.67 -31.57 -4.39
C GLN A 508 9.22 -30.85 -3.15
N ASP A 509 10.53 -30.65 -3.11
CA ASP A 509 11.21 -29.85 -2.08
C ASP A 509 11.24 -28.37 -2.53
N VAL A 510 10.22 -27.60 -2.10
CA VAL A 510 10.08 -26.18 -2.44
C VAL A 510 10.86 -25.33 -1.43
N PRO A 511 11.74 -24.42 -1.87
CA PRO A 511 12.48 -23.52 -0.99
C PRO A 511 11.56 -22.70 -0.09
N CYS A 512 12.02 -22.38 1.12
CA CYS A 512 11.24 -21.60 2.08
C CYS A 512 11.99 -20.34 2.54
N TRP A 513 11.34 -19.18 2.40
CA TRP A 513 11.80 -17.91 2.95
C TRP A 513 11.10 -17.63 4.28
N CYS A 514 11.86 -17.43 5.36
CA CYS A 514 11.32 -17.19 6.71
C CYS A 514 11.49 -15.72 7.12
N GLY A 515 10.40 -15.07 7.56
CA GLY A 515 10.42 -13.69 8.03
C GLY A 515 9.96 -12.69 6.98
N GLU A 516 10.50 -11.47 7.02
CA GLU A 516 10.13 -10.39 6.11
C GLU A 516 10.77 -10.57 4.73
N PHE A 517 10.06 -10.13 3.67
CA PHE A 517 10.71 -9.81 2.41
C PHE A 517 11.14 -8.34 2.47
N TYR A 518 12.35 -8.13 2.99
CA TYR A 518 12.95 -6.81 3.05
C TYR A 518 13.25 -6.32 1.63
N PHE A 519 12.71 -5.15 1.28
CA PHE A 519 12.93 -4.52 -0.01
C PHE A 519 14.13 -3.58 0.09
N GLU A 520 15.17 -3.88 -0.69
CA GLU A 520 16.47 -3.19 -0.63
C GLU A 520 16.47 -1.90 -1.45
N TYR A 521 15.33 -1.21 -1.52
CA TYR A 521 15.18 0.03 -2.27
C TYR A 521 14.08 0.87 -1.65
N HIS A 522 13.94 2.13 -2.07
CA HIS A 522 12.91 3.04 -1.57
C HIS A 522 12.88 3.20 -0.03
N ARG A 523 14.03 3.14 0.65
CA ARG A 523 14.09 3.18 2.14
C ARG A 523 13.72 4.55 2.74
N GLY A 524 13.77 5.61 1.97
CA GLY A 524 13.37 6.98 2.37
C GLY A 524 11.87 7.10 2.68
N VAL A 525 11.05 6.19 2.13
CA VAL A 525 9.60 6.21 2.31
C VAL A 525 9.14 5.98 3.75
N PHE A 526 9.99 5.44 4.63
CA PHE A 526 9.65 5.30 6.05
C PHE A 526 9.61 6.65 6.78
N THR A 527 10.16 7.71 6.19
CA THR A 527 10.30 9.04 6.83
C THR A 527 9.60 10.16 6.07
N THR A 528 9.69 10.20 4.73
CA THR A 528 9.07 11.24 3.88
C THR A 528 7.57 11.41 4.15
N MET A 529 7.04 12.65 4.12
CA MET A 529 5.64 12.96 4.43
C MET A 529 5.22 12.53 5.85
N ALA A 530 5.99 12.98 6.84
CA ALA A 530 5.82 12.63 8.25
C ALA A 530 4.42 12.96 8.80
N ARG A 531 3.78 14.05 8.34
CA ARG A 531 2.39 14.39 8.70
C ARG A 531 1.43 13.26 8.31
N ASN A 532 1.57 12.74 7.10
CA ASN A 532 0.68 11.70 6.56
C ASN A 532 0.77 10.41 7.39
N LYS A 533 1.98 10.01 7.77
CA LYS A 533 2.26 8.86 8.64
C LYS A 533 1.69 9.03 10.05
N ARG A 534 1.80 10.25 10.61
CA ARG A 534 1.19 10.61 11.90
C ARG A 534 -0.33 10.52 11.83
N TYR A 535 -0.93 11.07 10.78
CA TYR A 535 -2.37 11.03 10.58
C TYR A 535 -2.88 9.60 10.41
N ASN A 536 -2.19 8.75 9.64
CA ASN A 536 -2.52 7.33 9.54
C ASN A 536 -2.54 6.67 10.93
N ARG A 537 -1.47 6.79 11.72
CA ARG A 537 -1.42 6.15 13.03
C ARG A 537 -2.52 6.65 13.97
N LEU A 538 -2.81 7.95 13.95
CA LEU A 538 -3.91 8.51 14.72
C LEU A 538 -5.26 7.96 14.25
N ALA A 539 -5.53 7.93 12.95
CA ALA A 539 -6.76 7.40 12.39
C ALA A 539 -6.96 5.91 12.74
N GLU A 540 -5.91 5.09 12.69
CA GLU A 540 -5.97 3.67 13.09
C GLU A 540 -6.44 3.51 14.55
N PHE A 541 -5.82 4.26 15.48
CA PHE A 541 -6.22 4.19 16.88
C PHE A 541 -7.58 4.82 17.15
N LYS A 542 -7.92 5.92 16.48
CA LYS A 542 -9.21 6.61 16.70
C LYS A 542 -10.40 5.82 16.15
N ASN A 543 -10.25 5.17 15.00
CA ASN A 543 -11.26 4.24 14.51
C ASN A 543 -11.44 3.07 15.49
N ALA A 544 -10.35 2.47 15.97
CA ALA A 544 -10.41 1.37 16.94
C ALA A 544 -11.04 1.80 18.29
N ASP A 545 -10.75 3.03 18.75
CA ASP A 545 -11.33 3.60 19.96
C ASP A 545 -12.84 3.86 19.80
N ALA A 546 -13.26 4.39 18.64
CA ALA A 546 -14.67 4.61 18.33
C ALA A 546 -15.44 3.28 18.30
N GLU A 547 -14.90 2.25 17.64
CA GLU A 547 -15.47 0.90 17.65
C GLU A 547 -15.57 0.33 19.06
N LEU A 548 -14.52 0.45 19.87
CA LEU A 548 -14.49 -0.05 21.23
C LEU A 548 -15.58 0.61 22.07
N PHE A 549 -15.66 1.95 22.11
CA PHE A 549 -16.63 2.63 22.96
C PHE A 549 -18.07 2.41 22.49
N SER A 550 -18.30 2.28 21.18
CA SER A 550 -19.61 1.87 20.66
C SER A 550 -19.95 0.42 20.99
N ALA A 551 -18.98 -0.50 20.96
CA ALA A 551 -19.17 -1.89 21.38
C ALA A 551 -19.43 -2.02 22.89
N LEU A 552 -18.78 -1.19 23.71
CA LEU A 552 -19.05 -1.10 25.14
C LEU A 552 -20.48 -0.63 25.43
N ASN A 553 -20.98 0.35 24.69
CA ASN A 553 -22.37 0.79 24.79
C ASN A 553 -23.36 -0.35 24.48
N LEU A 554 -23.10 -1.11 23.41
CA LEU A 554 -23.87 -2.31 23.07
C LEU A 554 -23.82 -3.34 24.20
N ALA A 555 -22.64 -3.61 24.75
CA ALA A 555 -22.44 -4.59 25.81
C ALA A 555 -23.12 -4.21 27.14
N CYS A 556 -23.16 -2.92 27.45
CA CYS A 556 -23.81 -2.38 28.64
C CYS A 556 -25.32 -2.14 28.45
N GLY A 557 -25.87 -2.44 27.28
CA GLY A 557 -27.30 -2.27 26.99
C GLY A 557 -27.75 -0.81 27.03
N THR A 558 -26.88 0.14 26.66
CA THR A 558 -27.26 1.55 26.60
C THR A 558 -28.16 1.82 25.39
N ALA A 559 -28.85 2.96 25.39
CA ALA A 559 -29.67 3.38 24.24
C ALA A 559 -28.84 3.93 23.06
N HIS A 560 -27.51 4.00 23.18
CA HIS A 560 -26.64 4.53 22.14
C HIS A 560 -26.43 3.47 21.04
N ALA A 561 -26.87 3.79 19.82
CA ALA A 561 -26.77 2.88 18.68
C ALA A 561 -25.33 2.75 18.18
N TYR A 562 -24.97 1.56 17.67
CA TYR A 562 -23.67 1.35 17.04
C TYR A 562 -23.59 2.07 15.68
N PRO A 563 -22.67 3.02 15.48
CA PRO A 563 -22.62 3.89 14.29
C PRO A 563 -21.94 3.20 13.09
N ALA A 564 -22.51 2.09 12.62
CA ALA A 564 -21.88 1.22 11.62
C ALA A 564 -21.51 1.93 10.31
N GLU A 565 -22.39 2.80 9.79
CA GLU A 565 -22.16 3.50 8.53
C GLU A 565 -21.01 4.52 8.62
N ALA A 566 -20.97 5.31 9.71
CA ALA A 566 -19.91 6.28 9.93
C ALA A 566 -18.55 5.59 10.13
N LEU A 567 -18.51 4.49 10.89
CA LEU A 567 -17.30 3.70 11.09
C LEU A 567 -16.81 3.06 9.78
N ALA A 568 -17.71 2.50 8.97
CA ALA A 568 -17.36 1.93 7.67
C ALA A 568 -16.74 3.00 6.75
N HIS A 569 -17.34 4.20 6.70
CA HIS A 569 -16.82 5.33 5.93
C HIS A 569 -15.45 5.82 6.44
N ASN A 570 -15.27 5.94 7.76
CA ASN A 570 -13.99 6.34 8.34
C ASN A 570 -12.87 5.32 8.05
N TRP A 571 -13.19 4.03 8.11
CA TRP A 571 -12.27 2.97 7.70
C TRP A 571 -11.97 3.02 6.21
N GLU A 572 -12.97 3.16 5.33
CA GLU A 572 -12.75 3.26 3.87
C GLU A 572 -11.78 4.41 3.52
N LEU A 573 -11.92 5.58 4.14
CA LEU A 573 -10.98 6.69 3.96
C LEU A 573 -9.58 6.41 4.54
N THR A 574 -9.51 5.73 5.67
CA THR A 574 -8.22 5.32 6.27
C THR A 574 -7.50 4.34 5.36
N LEU A 575 -8.20 3.31 4.87
CA LEU A 575 -7.68 2.30 3.96
C LEU A 575 -7.29 2.89 2.60
N LEU A 576 -8.05 3.87 2.09
CA LEU A 576 -7.70 4.62 0.88
C LEU A 576 -6.31 5.27 1.02
N ASN A 577 -6.09 5.97 2.13
CA ASN A 577 -4.84 6.68 2.37
C ASN A 577 -3.66 5.78 2.77
N GLN A 578 -3.88 4.47 2.87
CA GLN A 578 -2.84 3.44 3.06
C GLN A 578 -2.31 2.87 1.75
N PHE A 579 -2.76 3.37 0.60
CA PHE A 579 -2.19 2.99 -0.69
C PHE A 579 -0.67 3.19 -0.72
N HIS A 580 0.03 2.31 -1.44
CA HIS A 580 1.49 2.23 -1.42
C HIS A 580 2.23 3.45 -2.02
N ASP A 581 1.54 4.41 -2.64
CA ASP A 581 2.14 5.72 -2.96
C ASP A 581 1.60 6.92 -2.16
N ILE A 582 0.52 6.72 -1.40
CA ILE A 582 -0.01 7.76 -0.51
C ILE A 582 0.71 7.69 0.83
N LEU A 583 0.59 6.58 1.57
CA LEU A 583 1.17 6.44 2.91
C LEU A 583 2.70 6.55 2.89
N PRO A 584 3.43 5.94 1.92
CA PRO A 584 4.88 6.01 1.87
C PRO A 584 5.46 7.39 1.53
N GLY A 585 4.65 8.34 1.03
CA GLY A 585 5.11 9.72 0.84
C GLY A 585 5.68 10.02 -0.55
N SER A 586 5.24 9.27 -1.57
CA SER A 586 5.79 9.24 -2.92
C SER A 586 4.93 9.92 -4.01
N SER A 587 4.02 10.81 -3.65
CA SER A 587 3.06 11.43 -4.58
C SER A 587 3.22 12.94 -4.72
N ILE A 588 2.54 13.55 -5.70
CA ILE A 588 2.50 15.01 -5.88
C ILE A 588 1.81 15.72 -4.70
N GLU A 589 2.07 17.03 -4.56
CA GLU A 589 1.53 17.87 -3.47
C GLU A 589 0.00 17.74 -3.30
N LYS A 590 -0.76 17.74 -4.41
CA LYS A 590 -2.23 17.63 -4.38
C LYS A 590 -2.73 16.38 -3.65
N VAL A 591 -2.03 15.25 -3.76
CA VAL A 591 -2.41 14.01 -3.07
C VAL A 591 -2.34 14.17 -1.55
N TYR A 592 -1.41 14.98 -1.05
CA TYR A 592 -1.24 15.25 0.39
C TYR A 592 -2.11 16.39 0.92
N GLU A 593 -2.68 17.21 0.04
CA GLU A 593 -3.81 18.07 0.37
C GLU A 593 -5.07 17.21 0.54
N ASP A 594 -5.36 16.34 -0.43
CA ASP A 594 -6.53 15.46 -0.39
C ASP A 594 -6.48 14.51 0.83
N SER A 595 -5.34 13.86 1.09
CA SER A 595 -5.20 12.96 2.23
C SER A 595 -5.33 13.70 3.56
N MET A 596 -4.83 14.94 3.65
CA MET A 596 -4.96 15.76 4.85
C MET A 596 -6.43 16.05 5.16
N GLU A 597 -7.21 16.49 4.18
CA GLU A 597 -8.65 16.74 4.34
C GLU A 597 -9.41 15.47 4.75
N GLN A 598 -9.09 14.33 4.13
CA GLN A 598 -9.73 13.04 4.43
C GLN A 598 -9.40 12.55 5.84
N TYR A 599 -8.14 12.65 6.28
CA TYR A 599 -7.76 12.30 7.65
C TYR A 599 -8.39 13.25 8.67
N GLU A 600 -8.49 14.54 8.38
CA GLU A 600 -9.18 15.50 9.26
C GLU A 600 -10.67 15.15 9.40
N GLN A 601 -11.31 14.72 8.31
CA GLN A 601 -12.68 14.20 8.35
C GLN A 601 -12.79 12.96 9.25
N VAL A 602 -11.90 11.97 9.09
CA VAL A 602 -11.87 10.75 9.92
C VAL A 602 -11.70 11.12 11.40
N LEU A 603 -10.69 11.92 11.72
CA LEU A 603 -10.36 12.28 13.10
C LEU A 603 -11.49 13.10 13.77
N ALA A 604 -12.15 13.99 13.02
CA ALA A 604 -13.29 14.75 13.53
C ALA A 604 -14.52 13.85 13.77
N SER A 605 -14.80 12.95 12.83
CA SER A 605 -15.87 11.95 12.93
C SER A 605 -15.66 11.04 14.15
N ASP A 606 -14.48 10.42 14.27
CA ASP A 606 -14.14 9.54 15.39
C ASP A 606 -14.16 10.29 16.73
N ALA A 607 -13.67 11.52 16.80
CA ALA A 607 -13.71 12.31 18.02
C ALA A 607 -15.16 12.55 18.50
N ALA A 608 -16.10 12.80 17.58
CA ALA A 608 -17.51 12.94 17.90
C ALA A 608 -18.12 11.60 18.36
N LEU A 609 -17.87 10.51 17.63
CA LEU A 609 -18.37 9.16 17.98
C LEU A 609 -17.86 8.70 19.36
N ILE A 610 -16.56 8.85 19.61
CA ILE A 610 -15.94 8.57 20.91
C ILE A 610 -16.58 9.44 22.00
N GLY A 611 -16.79 10.72 21.72
CA GLY A 611 -17.38 11.66 22.66
C GLY A 611 -18.80 11.27 23.08
N ASP A 612 -19.65 10.98 22.11
CA ASP A 612 -21.04 10.58 22.33
C ASP A 612 -21.12 9.22 23.05
N ALA A 613 -20.31 8.25 22.64
CA ALA A 613 -20.26 6.94 23.27
C ALA A 613 -19.78 7.01 24.74
N GLN A 614 -18.78 7.85 25.03
CA GLN A 614 -18.31 8.06 26.40
C GLN A 614 -19.34 8.79 27.26
N ASN A 615 -20.04 9.80 26.71
CA ASN A 615 -21.11 10.50 27.43
C ASN A 615 -22.27 9.55 27.77
N ALA A 616 -22.65 8.68 26.84
CA ALA A 616 -23.71 7.68 27.05
C ALA A 616 -23.34 6.68 28.15
N LEU A 617 -22.09 6.21 28.20
CA LEU A 617 -21.59 5.37 29.28
C LEU A 617 -21.53 6.13 30.61
N ALA A 618 -20.93 7.32 30.61
CA ALA A 618 -20.75 8.14 31.81
C ALA A 618 -22.07 8.47 32.50
N ALA A 619 -23.15 8.71 31.74
CA ALA A 619 -24.49 8.97 32.28
C ALA A 619 -25.09 7.80 33.08
N LEU A 620 -24.52 6.60 32.97
CA LEU A 620 -25.01 5.38 33.63
C LEU A 620 -24.02 4.82 34.66
N VAL A 621 -22.83 5.39 34.83
CA VAL A 621 -21.83 4.93 35.80
C VAL A 621 -22.15 5.45 37.21
N ARG A 622 -22.19 4.56 38.19
CA ARG A 622 -22.30 4.95 39.60
C ARG A 622 -21.07 5.75 40.04
N ALA A 623 -21.31 6.88 40.70
CA ALA A 623 -20.29 7.73 41.27
C ALA A 623 -20.68 8.15 42.70
N ASP A 624 -19.98 7.61 43.70
CA ASP A 624 -20.24 7.85 45.12
C ASP A 624 -19.72 9.24 45.62
N GLY A 625 -19.45 10.16 44.70
CA GLY A 625 -18.90 11.49 44.94
C GLY A 625 -18.45 12.13 43.63
N ASP A 626 -18.21 13.44 43.64
CA ASP A 626 -17.67 14.14 42.48
C ASP A 626 -16.24 13.68 42.18
N GLY A 627 -15.91 13.58 40.90
CA GLY A 627 -14.63 13.06 40.47
C GLY A 627 -14.42 13.08 38.97
N VAL A 628 -13.57 12.16 38.51
CA VAL A 628 -13.20 11.98 37.11
C VAL A 628 -13.38 10.53 36.73
N LEU A 629 -14.17 10.29 35.68
CA LEU A 629 -14.27 8.98 35.04
C LEU A 629 -13.17 8.89 33.97
N VAL A 630 -12.30 7.89 34.08
CA VAL A 630 -11.20 7.66 33.15
C VAL A 630 -11.41 6.35 32.42
N PHE A 631 -11.30 6.38 31.09
CA PHE A 631 -11.45 5.23 30.22
C PHE A 631 -10.09 4.77 29.70
N ASN A 632 -9.90 3.46 29.64
CA ASN A 632 -8.72 2.81 29.10
C ASN A 632 -9.09 1.94 27.90
N GLN A 633 -8.62 2.35 26.73
CA GLN A 633 -8.81 1.67 25.46
C GLN A 633 -7.84 0.51 25.23
N LEU A 634 -6.83 0.32 26.08
CA LEU A 634 -5.80 -0.69 25.87
C LEU A 634 -6.24 -2.06 26.40
N GLY A 635 -5.68 -3.12 25.80
CA GLY A 635 -5.96 -4.51 26.13
C GLY A 635 -5.40 -5.01 27.46
N PHE A 636 -4.79 -4.13 28.25
CA PHE A 636 -4.17 -4.43 29.53
C PHE A 636 -4.42 -3.29 30.53
N ALA A 637 -4.36 -3.62 31.81
CA ALA A 637 -4.45 -2.63 32.87
C ALA A 637 -3.19 -1.75 32.90
N ARG A 638 -3.33 -0.48 33.23
CA ARG A 638 -2.22 0.48 33.26
C ARG A 638 -2.42 1.60 34.28
N ASP A 639 -1.32 2.27 34.59
CA ASP A 639 -1.35 3.61 35.15
C ASP A 639 -1.21 4.61 34.00
N ALA A 640 -1.88 5.76 34.07
CA ALA A 640 -1.80 6.77 33.02
C ALA A 640 -1.84 8.19 33.57
N LEU A 641 -1.02 9.09 33.00
CA LEU A 641 -1.19 10.51 33.21
C LEU A 641 -2.46 11.00 32.50
N VAL A 642 -3.35 11.61 33.25
CA VAL A 642 -4.64 12.13 32.77
C VAL A 642 -4.68 13.64 32.96
N ARG A 643 -5.18 14.34 31.95
CA ARG A 643 -5.44 15.78 31.97
C ARG A 643 -6.92 16.01 31.71
N VAL A 644 -7.58 16.75 32.58
CA VAL A 644 -9.02 17.00 32.47
C VAL A 644 -9.34 18.43 32.92
N PRO A 645 -10.08 19.21 32.13
CA PRO A 645 -10.54 20.53 32.57
C PRO A 645 -11.56 20.37 33.71
N VAL A 646 -11.39 21.17 34.76
CA VAL A 646 -12.29 21.19 35.93
C VAL A 646 -12.59 22.63 36.33
N GLU A 647 -13.87 22.94 36.55
CA GLU A 647 -14.32 24.31 36.83
C GLU A 647 -13.88 24.84 38.19
N ALA A 648 -13.73 23.94 39.18
CA ALA A 648 -13.38 24.29 40.56
C ALA A 648 -11.99 23.76 40.94
N PRO A 649 -11.29 24.45 41.87
CA PRO A 649 -10.04 23.95 42.43
C PRO A 649 -10.21 22.58 43.09
N VAL A 650 -9.35 21.63 42.71
CA VAL A 650 -9.36 20.26 43.25
C VAL A 650 -8.31 20.14 44.35
N ALA A 651 -8.72 19.77 45.56
CA ALA A 651 -7.83 19.62 46.72
C ALA A 651 -7.06 18.29 46.72
N GLY A 652 -7.47 17.32 45.92
CA GLY A 652 -6.77 16.06 45.70
C GLY A 652 -7.61 15.06 44.90
N VAL A 653 -7.00 13.94 44.51
CA VAL A 653 -7.67 12.84 43.80
C VAL A 653 -7.44 11.54 44.55
N LEU A 654 -8.49 10.73 44.67
CA LEU A 654 -8.49 9.47 45.42
C LEU A 654 -8.82 8.28 44.51
N ALA A 655 -8.06 7.19 44.65
CA ALA A 655 -8.46 5.84 44.23
C ALA A 655 -8.69 4.98 45.47
N ASP A 656 -9.91 4.46 45.66
CA ASP A 656 -10.31 3.66 46.83
C ASP A 656 -9.93 4.31 48.19
N GLY A 657 -10.00 5.64 48.26
CA GLY A 657 -9.64 6.42 49.44
C GLY A 657 -8.14 6.69 49.62
N ARG A 658 -7.27 6.22 48.72
CA ARG A 658 -5.83 6.51 48.72
C ARG A 658 -5.53 7.75 47.86
N PRO A 659 -4.72 8.71 48.34
CA PRO A 659 -4.34 9.88 47.57
C PRO A 659 -3.42 9.52 46.40
N LEU A 660 -3.71 10.11 45.24
CA LEU A 660 -2.90 9.99 44.02
C LEU A 660 -2.08 11.25 43.77
N PRO A 661 -0.91 11.14 43.11
CA PRO A 661 -0.17 12.31 42.64
C PRO A 661 -1.06 13.14 41.72
N PHE A 662 -1.18 14.44 42.02
CA PHE A 662 -1.97 15.38 41.22
C PHE A 662 -1.31 16.76 41.17
N ARG A 663 -1.72 17.54 40.17
CA ARG A 663 -1.45 18.97 40.00
C ARG A 663 -2.74 19.62 39.49
N TRP A 664 -3.18 20.68 40.15
CA TRP A 664 -4.22 21.55 39.62
C TRP A 664 -3.59 22.91 39.31
N ALA A 665 -3.74 23.38 38.08
CA ALA A 665 -3.29 24.71 37.66
C ALA A 665 -4.11 25.17 36.45
N ASP A 666 -4.39 26.48 36.37
CA ASP A 666 -5.01 27.12 35.20
C ASP A 666 -6.33 26.46 34.72
N GLY A 667 -7.14 25.94 35.66
CA GLY A 667 -8.41 25.26 35.34
C GLY A 667 -8.27 23.83 34.81
N GLU A 668 -7.06 23.26 34.82
CA GLU A 668 -6.79 21.88 34.43
C GLU A 668 -6.31 21.05 35.62
N LEU A 669 -6.94 19.89 35.82
CA LEU A 669 -6.46 18.85 36.73
C LEU A 669 -5.60 17.86 35.94
N CYS A 670 -4.39 17.64 36.42
CA CYS A 670 -3.47 16.61 35.94
C CYS A 670 -3.20 15.62 37.08
N PHE A 671 -3.40 14.31 36.87
CA PHE A 671 -3.12 13.30 37.89
C PHE A 671 -2.72 11.96 37.27
N VAL A 672 -2.08 11.10 38.04
CA VAL A 672 -1.78 9.73 37.63
C VAL A 672 -2.97 8.84 38.00
N ALA A 673 -3.77 8.45 37.02
CA ALA A 673 -4.84 7.48 37.18
C ALA A 673 -4.23 6.08 37.32
N ALA A 674 -4.22 5.56 38.55
CA ALA A 674 -3.64 4.25 38.85
C ALA A 674 -4.63 3.10 38.62
N GLU A 675 -4.13 1.96 38.18
CA GLU A 675 -4.87 0.70 38.04
C GLU A 675 -6.15 0.85 37.17
N LEU A 676 -6.01 1.48 36.00
CA LEU A 676 -7.08 1.54 35.00
C LEU A 676 -7.32 0.15 34.42
N PRO A 677 -8.55 -0.41 34.49
CA PRO A 677 -8.84 -1.73 33.94
C PRO A 677 -8.68 -1.80 32.41
N ALA A 678 -8.37 -2.96 31.86
CA ALA A 678 -8.28 -3.17 30.42
C ALA A 678 -9.64 -2.97 29.72
N LYS A 679 -9.65 -2.34 28.54
CA LYS A 679 -10.85 -2.12 27.68
C LYS A 679 -12.07 -1.70 28.51
N GLY A 680 -11.92 -0.65 29.32
CA GLY A 680 -12.83 -0.37 30.42
C GLY A 680 -12.70 1.04 30.99
N TRP A 681 -13.18 1.23 32.22
CA TRP A 681 -13.11 2.52 32.92
C TRP A 681 -12.96 2.39 34.42
N ARG A 682 -12.56 3.48 35.07
CA ARG A 682 -12.54 3.64 36.52
C ARG A 682 -12.84 5.10 36.92
N HIS A 683 -13.65 5.27 37.96
CA HIS A 683 -13.94 6.56 38.56
C HIS A 683 -12.96 6.89 39.71
N TYR A 684 -12.44 8.12 39.71
CA TYR A 684 -11.52 8.66 40.71
C TYR A 684 -12.15 9.87 41.40
N ARG A 685 -12.32 9.79 42.72
CA ARG A 685 -13.05 10.81 43.49
C ARG A 685 -12.16 12.00 43.85
N PHE A 686 -12.74 13.18 43.96
CA PHE A 686 -12.05 14.33 44.53
C PHE A 686 -11.91 14.18 46.05
N ALA A 687 -10.75 14.56 46.59
CA ALA A 687 -10.48 14.59 48.02
C ALA A 687 -11.05 15.87 48.65
N GLY A 688 -11.57 15.76 49.88
CA GLY A 688 -12.07 16.91 50.66
C GLY A 688 -11.01 17.70 51.43
N CYS A 689 -9.75 17.23 51.47
CA CYS A 689 -8.65 17.91 52.17
C CYS A 689 -7.37 17.90 51.33
N ALA A 690 -6.63 19.01 51.38
CA ALA A 690 -5.41 19.19 50.60
C ALA A 690 -4.23 18.36 51.13
N SER A 691 -3.58 17.60 50.25
CA SER A 691 -2.19 17.18 50.46
C SER A 691 -1.29 18.11 49.65
N ALA A 692 -0.27 18.73 50.27
CA ALA A 692 0.68 19.55 49.55
C ALA A 692 1.46 18.67 48.54
N PRO A 693 1.36 18.92 47.22
CA PRO A 693 2.06 18.11 46.24
C PRO A 693 3.56 18.41 46.31
N VAL A 694 4.37 17.40 46.64
CA VAL A 694 5.83 17.49 46.59
C VAL A 694 6.28 17.07 45.19
N PRO A 695 7.16 17.84 44.52
CA PRO A 695 7.73 17.41 43.26
C PRO A 695 8.39 16.04 43.36
N PHE A 696 8.15 15.14 42.41
CA PHE A 696 8.75 13.79 42.44
C PHE A 696 10.23 13.80 42.03
N ALA A 697 10.69 14.89 41.40
CA ALA A 697 12.07 15.05 40.93
C ALA A 697 12.76 16.24 41.60
N GLN A 698 14.08 16.12 41.77
CA GLN A 698 14.97 17.23 42.11
C GLN A 698 15.63 17.76 40.84
N VAL A 699 15.56 19.07 40.62
CA VAL A 699 16.08 19.71 39.40
C VAL A 699 16.96 20.90 39.81
N SER A 700 18.13 21.04 39.19
CA SER A 700 18.98 22.22 39.39
C SER A 700 18.34 23.49 38.81
N GLU A 701 18.75 24.66 39.30
CA GLU A 701 18.19 25.96 38.84
C GLU A 701 18.35 26.18 37.33
N ASP A 702 19.43 25.66 36.74
CA ASP A 702 19.70 25.73 35.30
C ASP A 702 19.01 24.63 34.48
N GLY A 703 18.24 23.74 35.12
CA GLY A 703 17.51 22.64 34.48
C GLY A 703 18.40 21.51 33.94
N ARG A 704 19.72 21.53 34.20
CA ARG A 704 20.68 20.59 33.60
C ARG A 704 20.89 19.32 34.39
N ARG A 705 20.67 19.33 35.71
CA ARG A 705 20.77 18.14 36.56
C ARG A 705 19.39 17.76 37.06
N ILE A 706 18.99 16.52 36.77
CA ILE A 706 17.66 16.00 37.09
C ILE A 706 17.87 14.69 37.85
N THR A 707 17.31 14.58 39.05
CA THR A 707 17.28 13.35 39.83
C THR A 707 15.83 12.95 40.07
N THR A 708 15.45 11.80 39.54
CA THR A 708 14.14 11.18 39.72
C THR A 708 14.31 9.89 40.55
N PRO A 709 13.22 9.21 40.94
CA PRO A 709 13.34 7.89 41.57
C PRO A 709 13.98 6.82 40.67
N PHE A 710 14.00 7.02 39.34
CA PHE A 710 14.52 6.05 38.38
C PHE A 710 15.93 6.41 37.87
N TYR A 711 16.21 7.71 37.70
CA TYR A 711 17.40 8.19 36.99
C TYR A 711 18.08 9.38 37.64
N GLU A 712 19.40 9.42 37.50
CA GLU A 712 20.20 10.64 37.60
C GLU A 712 20.65 11.05 36.18
N ALA A 713 20.16 12.19 35.70
CA ALA A 713 20.43 12.69 34.36
C ALA A 713 21.17 14.03 34.38
N GLU A 714 22.10 14.21 33.45
CA GLU A 714 22.79 15.48 33.19
C GLU A 714 22.69 15.86 31.71
N LEU A 715 22.33 17.12 31.44
CA LEU A 715 22.24 17.71 30.11
C LEU A 715 23.41 18.67 29.85
N ASP A 716 23.96 18.64 28.64
CA ASP A 716 24.91 19.65 28.17
C ASP A 716 24.21 20.96 27.76
N ALA A 717 25.02 21.93 27.30
CA ALA A 717 24.50 23.21 26.83
C ALA A 717 23.64 23.10 25.55
N CYS A 718 23.68 21.97 24.83
CA CYS A 718 22.86 21.72 23.64
C CYS A 718 21.53 21.02 23.98
N GLY A 719 21.35 20.60 25.24
CA GLY A 719 20.19 19.81 25.69
C GLY A 719 20.35 18.30 25.44
N ALA A 720 21.55 17.82 25.12
CA ALA A 720 21.84 16.39 24.98
C ALA A 720 22.24 15.78 26.33
N PHE A 721 21.91 14.52 26.57
CA PHE A 721 22.35 13.83 27.78
C PHE A 721 23.85 13.56 27.74
N THR A 722 24.60 14.07 28.70
CA THR A 722 25.98 13.63 28.98
C THR A 722 26.04 12.52 30.00
N ARG A 723 24.96 12.36 30.78
CA ARG A 723 24.79 11.29 31.75
C ARG A 723 23.33 10.89 31.82
N LEU A 724 23.09 9.58 31.88
CA LEU A 724 21.80 9.00 32.20
C LEU A 724 22.06 7.71 32.97
N TYR A 725 22.06 7.81 34.30
CA TYR A 725 22.36 6.71 35.19
C TYR A 725 21.08 6.07 35.71
N ASP A 726 20.92 4.77 35.50
CA ASP A 726 19.83 3.98 36.06
C ASP A 726 20.13 3.63 37.52
N ILE A 727 19.31 4.17 38.43
CA ILE A 727 19.50 4.03 39.88
C ILE A 727 19.27 2.58 40.32
N ALA A 728 18.28 1.89 39.74
CA ALA A 728 17.92 0.53 40.12
C ALA A 728 18.95 -0.48 39.59
N ALA A 729 19.32 -0.37 38.31
CA ALA A 729 20.31 -1.24 37.67
C ALA A 729 21.77 -0.88 38.03
N ARG A 730 21.98 0.30 38.64
CA ARG A 730 23.28 0.83 39.07
C ARG A 730 24.31 0.93 37.95
N ARG A 731 23.88 1.35 36.76
CA ARG A 731 24.75 1.48 35.58
C ARG A 731 24.41 2.73 34.76
N GLU A 732 25.37 3.17 33.96
CA GLU A 732 25.10 4.15 32.91
C GLU A 732 24.30 3.51 31.78
N VAL A 733 23.36 4.26 31.21
CA VAL A 733 22.58 3.88 30.02
C VAL A 733 23.38 4.16 28.75
N LEU A 734 24.17 5.24 28.75
CA LEU A 734 24.94 5.70 27.60
C LEU A 734 26.35 5.12 27.60
N LYS A 735 26.92 4.95 26.40
CA LYS A 735 28.32 4.53 26.27
C LYS A 735 29.28 5.50 26.96
N PRO A 736 30.44 5.02 27.46
CA PRO A 736 31.44 5.89 28.07
C PRO A 736 31.83 7.07 27.16
N GLY A 737 31.61 8.29 27.66
CA GLY A 737 31.93 9.54 26.96
C GLY A 737 30.99 9.92 25.80
N ALA A 738 29.96 9.12 25.52
CA ALA A 738 28.97 9.43 24.50
C ALA A 738 27.86 10.37 25.03
N ARG A 739 27.13 10.99 24.10
CA ARG A 739 25.95 11.81 24.39
C ARG A 739 24.69 11.13 23.86
N GLY A 740 23.59 11.19 24.61
CA GLY A 740 22.27 10.69 24.20
C GLY A 740 21.34 11.84 23.77
N ASN A 741 20.31 11.50 23.00
CA ASN A 741 19.39 12.48 22.40
C ASN A 741 20.14 13.51 21.52
N VAL A 742 21.11 13.03 20.75
CA VAL A 742 21.90 13.88 19.84
C VAL A 742 21.16 14.00 18.52
N PHE A 743 20.81 15.22 18.12
CA PHE A 743 20.24 15.47 16.81
C PHE A 743 21.33 15.48 15.74
N GLN A 744 21.15 14.65 14.72
CA GLN A 744 22.06 14.47 13.61
C GLN A 744 21.35 14.83 12.30
N MET A 745 21.94 15.75 11.54
CA MET A 745 21.53 16.13 10.21
C MET A 745 22.39 15.41 9.18
N PHE A 746 21.79 14.81 8.17
CA PHE A 746 22.49 14.13 7.08
C PHE A 746 22.18 14.78 5.74
N GLU A 747 23.14 14.73 4.83
CA GLU A 747 22.87 15.01 3.41
C GLU A 747 21.99 13.89 2.82
N ASP A 748 20.92 14.28 2.13
CA ASP A 748 19.96 13.36 1.53
C ASP A 748 19.76 13.71 0.05
N ARG A 749 20.64 13.16 -0.79
CA ARG A 749 20.67 13.36 -2.24
C ARG A 749 20.78 12.00 -2.93
N PRO A 750 19.68 11.27 -3.07
CA PRO A 750 19.69 9.97 -3.72
C PRO A 750 19.91 10.11 -5.23
N ASP A 751 20.43 9.05 -5.87
CA ASP A 751 20.71 9.05 -7.31
C ASP A 751 19.43 9.14 -8.16
N ASN A 752 18.36 8.45 -7.73
CA ASN A 752 17.05 8.44 -8.37
C ASN A 752 15.93 8.46 -7.32
N TYR A 753 14.72 8.84 -7.74
CA TYR A 753 13.50 8.77 -6.94
C TYR A 753 13.62 9.45 -5.56
N ASP A 754 13.83 10.76 -5.57
CA ASP A 754 14.12 11.60 -4.39
C ASP A 754 13.24 11.30 -3.15
N ALA A 755 11.91 11.39 -3.25
CA ALA A 755 11.02 11.07 -2.13
C ALA A 755 11.08 9.61 -1.63
N TRP A 756 11.47 8.67 -2.50
CA TRP A 756 11.51 7.24 -2.21
C TRP A 756 12.84 6.81 -1.59
N ASN A 757 13.96 7.20 -2.18
CA ASN A 757 15.25 6.59 -1.86
C ASN A 757 15.98 7.30 -0.73
N LEU A 758 16.59 6.49 0.13
CA LEU A 758 17.68 6.89 1.01
C LEU A 758 18.85 5.99 0.65
N GLU A 759 19.94 6.56 0.16
CA GLU A 759 21.10 5.80 -0.29
C GLU A 759 22.04 5.47 0.86
N GLN A 760 22.74 4.33 0.80
CA GLN A 760 23.61 3.88 1.89
C GLN A 760 24.67 4.92 2.30
N TYR A 761 25.16 5.71 1.35
CA TYR A 761 26.19 6.74 1.57
C TYR A 761 25.67 8.00 2.30
N TYR A 762 24.37 8.13 2.60
CA TYR A 762 23.83 9.28 3.34
C TYR A 762 24.57 9.53 4.66
N SER A 763 25.10 8.45 5.25
CA SER A 763 25.80 8.47 6.53
C SER A 763 27.21 9.09 6.48
N GLU A 764 27.80 9.28 5.30
CA GLU A 764 29.15 9.83 5.14
C GLU A 764 29.20 11.34 5.46
N HIS A 765 28.12 12.07 5.16
CA HIS A 765 28.00 13.50 5.38
C HIS A 765 26.98 13.80 6.49
N MET A 766 27.48 13.91 7.72
CA MET A 766 26.67 14.14 8.92
C MET A 766 27.15 15.37 9.70
N TRP A 767 26.20 16.16 10.17
CA TRP A 767 26.41 17.28 11.09
C TRP A 767 25.59 17.07 12.35
N GLU A 768 26.24 17.08 13.51
CA GLU A 768 25.50 17.22 14.76
C GLU A 768 24.98 18.65 14.86
N LEU A 769 23.76 18.82 15.39
CA LEU A 769 23.28 20.15 15.71
C LEU A 769 24.09 20.67 16.92
N ASP A 770 25.17 21.40 16.66
CA ASP A 770 26.05 22.00 17.65
C ASP A 770 25.65 23.46 17.97
N GLY A 771 25.98 23.93 19.17
CA GLY A 771 25.60 25.26 19.67
C GLY A 771 24.61 25.24 20.84
N PRO A 772 24.66 26.26 21.72
CA PRO A 772 23.88 26.28 22.95
C PRO A 772 22.37 26.41 22.64
N ALA A 773 21.57 25.59 23.33
CA ALA A 773 20.13 25.71 23.39
C ALA A 773 19.71 26.54 24.61
N GLU A 774 18.50 27.09 24.57
CA GLU A 774 17.84 27.67 25.73
C GLU A 774 17.18 26.53 26.51
N LEU A 775 17.60 26.31 27.76
CA LEU A 775 17.04 25.31 28.66
C LEU A 775 16.25 26.00 29.77
N SER A 776 15.05 25.50 30.05
CA SER A 776 14.23 25.95 31.19
C SER A 776 13.38 24.81 31.76
N VAL A 777 13.07 24.89 33.05
CA VAL A 777 12.16 23.94 33.71
C VAL A 777 10.73 24.47 33.56
N GLU A 778 9.94 23.87 32.67
CA GLU A 778 8.53 24.24 32.48
C GLU A 778 7.66 23.72 33.62
N GLU A 779 7.96 22.52 34.13
CA GLU A 779 7.20 21.92 35.22
C GLU A 779 8.09 21.04 36.09
N ASN A 780 7.96 21.17 37.41
CA ASN A 780 8.42 20.16 38.36
C ASN A 780 7.32 19.98 39.42
N SER A 781 6.52 18.95 39.28
CA SER A 781 5.33 18.70 40.09
C SER A 781 5.31 17.27 40.62
N ALA A 782 4.27 16.88 41.37
CA ALA A 782 4.11 15.49 41.82
C ALA A 782 3.81 14.52 40.66
N VAL A 783 3.41 15.02 39.48
CA VAL A 783 2.92 14.19 38.36
C VAL A 783 3.88 14.08 37.19
N ARG A 784 4.80 15.05 37.02
CA ARG A 784 5.86 15.02 36.00
C ARG A 784 6.91 16.10 36.22
N CYS A 785 8.04 15.95 35.52
CA CYS A 785 9.12 16.91 35.44
C CYS A 785 9.40 17.14 33.96
N CYS A 786 9.36 18.39 33.53
CA CYS A 786 9.44 18.80 32.14
C CYS A 786 10.56 19.85 31.98
N VAL A 787 11.58 19.50 31.22
CA VAL A 787 12.63 20.44 30.80
C VAL A 787 12.42 20.77 29.33
N LEU A 788 12.30 22.06 29.04
CA LEU A 788 12.14 22.62 27.71
C LEU A 788 13.50 23.00 27.16
N VAL A 789 13.78 22.55 25.94
CA VAL A 789 14.96 22.84 25.14
C VAL A 789 14.51 23.57 23.88
N LYS A 790 14.96 24.80 23.66
CA LYS A 790 14.67 25.57 22.45
C LYS A 790 15.94 25.91 21.69
N ARG A 791 15.92 25.75 20.38
CA ARG A 791 17.05 26.14 19.52
C ARG A 791 16.64 26.42 18.08
N ALA A 792 17.41 27.29 17.43
CA ALA A 792 17.45 27.39 15.98
C ALA A 792 18.62 26.58 15.43
N PHE A 793 18.50 26.10 14.19
CA PHE A 793 19.56 25.39 13.48
C PHE A 793 19.33 25.51 11.97
N SER A 794 20.39 25.70 11.18
CA SER A 794 20.26 25.92 9.73
C SER A 794 19.17 26.95 9.40
N ARG A 795 18.08 26.55 8.72
CA ARG A 795 16.91 27.38 8.36
C ARG A 795 15.68 27.11 9.23
N SER A 796 15.83 26.23 10.21
CA SER A 796 14.76 25.63 10.98
C SER A 796 14.86 25.97 12.47
N ALA A 797 13.78 25.71 13.21
CA ALA A 797 13.74 25.88 14.66
C ALA A 797 13.05 24.69 15.32
N MET A 798 13.45 24.38 16.55
CA MET A 798 12.91 23.27 17.31
C MET A 798 12.70 23.64 18.77
N GLU A 799 11.58 23.16 19.31
CA GLU A 799 11.28 23.10 20.73
C GLU A 799 11.09 21.65 21.13
N GLN A 800 11.81 21.17 22.14
CA GLN A 800 11.65 19.84 22.69
C GLN A 800 11.39 19.90 24.18
N ARG A 801 10.38 19.15 24.64
CA ARG A 801 10.13 18.89 26.05
C ARG A 801 10.62 17.49 26.40
N ILE A 802 11.58 17.42 27.31
CA ILE A 802 12.07 16.17 27.90
C ILE A 802 11.27 15.94 29.18
N VAL A 803 10.46 14.89 29.21
CA VAL A 803 9.47 14.65 30.27
C VAL A 803 9.77 13.35 31.01
N PHE A 804 9.88 13.46 32.33
CA PHE A 804 10.00 12.34 33.26
C PHE A 804 8.70 12.17 34.05
N TYR A 805 8.34 10.93 34.34
CA TYR A 805 7.10 10.59 35.04
C TYR A 805 7.37 9.80 36.34
N PRO A 806 6.50 9.91 37.36
CA PRO A 806 6.63 9.14 38.60
C PRO A 806 6.14 7.69 38.47
N HIS A 807 5.27 7.39 37.50
CA HIS A 807 4.57 6.11 37.38
C HIS A 807 5.14 5.19 36.29
N THR A 808 6.08 5.69 35.48
CA THR A 808 6.74 4.91 34.43
C THR A 808 8.21 5.31 34.32
N ARG A 809 9.04 4.35 33.90
CA ARG A 809 10.47 4.52 33.61
C ARG A 809 10.72 5.20 32.26
N ARG A 810 9.67 5.40 31.46
CA ARG A 810 9.72 6.02 30.13
C ARG A 810 10.07 7.50 30.23
N ILE A 811 10.96 7.96 29.36
CA ILE A 811 11.32 9.38 29.19
C ILE A 811 10.80 9.83 27.83
N ASP A 812 9.87 10.78 27.82
CA ASP A 812 9.25 11.26 26.58
C ASP A 812 9.95 12.51 26.05
N PHE A 813 10.11 12.58 24.73
CA PHE A 813 10.67 13.70 23.98
C PHE A 813 9.57 14.25 23.08
N ILE A 814 8.82 15.23 23.58
CA ILE A 814 7.76 15.89 22.81
C ILE A 814 8.40 17.00 21.99
N THR A 815 8.51 16.80 20.68
CA THR A 815 9.28 17.66 19.79
C THR A 815 8.37 18.37 18.81
N HIS A 816 8.54 19.69 18.73
CA HIS A 816 7.98 20.56 17.71
C HIS A 816 9.12 21.10 16.84
N VAL A 817 9.00 20.97 15.52
CA VAL A 817 10.01 21.48 14.56
C VAL A 817 9.29 22.31 13.50
N ASP A 818 9.75 23.55 13.29
CA ASP A 818 9.44 24.33 12.10
C ASP A 818 10.55 24.07 11.08
N TRP A 819 10.28 23.16 10.13
CA TRP A 819 11.25 22.53 9.25
C TRP A 819 11.28 23.19 7.87
N HIS A 820 12.42 23.78 7.51
CA HIS A 820 12.61 24.51 6.24
C HIS A 820 13.87 24.07 5.48
N GLU A 821 14.32 22.83 5.71
CA GLU A 821 15.48 22.29 5.01
C GLU A 821 15.15 21.82 3.58
N GLU A 822 16.18 21.31 2.90
CA GLU A 822 16.11 20.77 1.54
C GLU A 822 17.21 19.74 1.37
N HIS A 823 16.87 18.57 0.85
CA HIS A 823 17.80 17.44 0.66
C HIS A 823 18.57 17.12 1.95
N ALA A 824 17.83 17.06 3.06
CA ALA A 824 18.37 16.78 4.39
C ALA A 824 17.48 15.80 5.15
N LEU A 825 18.11 14.95 5.96
CA LEU A 825 17.47 13.99 6.86
C LEU A 825 17.87 14.30 8.32
N LEU A 826 16.89 14.52 9.19
CA LEU A 826 17.09 14.73 10.62
C LEU A 826 16.83 13.42 11.38
N LYS A 827 17.79 12.99 12.22
CA LYS A 827 17.64 11.86 13.14
C LYS A 827 17.93 12.25 14.60
N ALA A 828 17.37 11.51 15.55
CA ALA A 828 17.79 11.54 16.96
C ALA A 828 18.57 10.26 17.31
N ALA A 829 19.75 10.42 17.92
CA ALA A 829 20.69 9.34 18.21
C ALA A 829 20.91 9.11 19.71
N PHE A 830 20.97 7.83 20.09
CA PHE A 830 21.23 7.33 21.43
C PHE A 830 22.30 6.22 21.39
N PRO A 831 23.58 6.57 21.61
CA PRO A 831 24.66 5.60 21.81
C PRO A 831 24.53 4.96 23.20
N VAL A 832 23.89 3.79 23.27
CA VAL A 832 23.61 3.07 24.51
C VAL A 832 24.71 2.06 24.83
N ASP A 833 24.99 1.88 26.12
CA ASP A 833 25.96 0.89 26.62
C ASP A 833 25.29 -0.50 26.72
N VAL A 834 24.81 -1.00 25.60
CA VAL A 834 24.22 -2.34 25.47
C VAL A 834 24.86 -3.04 24.28
N TYR A 835 25.32 -4.27 24.48
CA TYR A 835 25.91 -5.07 23.42
C TYR A 835 25.01 -6.24 23.02
N ALA A 836 24.45 -6.16 21.82
CA ALA A 836 23.74 -7.27 21.19
C ALA A 836 23.98 -7.28 19.68
N THR A 837 24.08 -8.46 19.08
CA THR A 837 24.26 -8.64 17.63
C THR A 837 22.95 -8.50 16.85
N ARG A 838 21.82 -8.38 17.55
CA ARG A 838 20.48 -8.21 16.99
C ARG A 838 19.68 -7.23 17.83
N ALA A 839 18.83 -6.47 17.16
CA ALA A 839 17.80 -5.63 17.78
C ALA A 839 16.41 -6.16 17.42
N ARG A 840 15.43 -5.91 18.28
CA ARG A 840 14.05 -6.34 18.13
C ARG A 840 13.17 -5.17 17.71
N TYR A 841 12.33 -5.34 16.70
CA TYR A 841 11.50 -4.26 16.14
C TYR A 841 10.02 -4.63 16.16
N ASP A 842 9.16 -3.70 16.58
CA ASP A 842 7.70 -3.82 16.50
C ASP A 842 7.25 -3.93 15.05
N ILE A 843 6.47 -4.97 14.74
CA ILE A 843 5.76 -5.13 13.47
C ILE A 843 4.31 -5.56 13.76
N GLN A 844 3.50 -5.74 12.73
CA GLN A 844 2.10 -6.14 12.88
C GLN A 844 1.99 -7.46 13.66
N PHE A 845 1.15 -7.49 14.70
CA PHE A 845 0.90 -8.67 15.55
C PHE A 845 2.15 -9.38 16.12
N GLY A 846 3.27 -8.67 16.30
CA GLY A 846 4.48 -9.29 16.83
C GLY A 846 5.72 -8.42 16.71
N SER A 847 6.87 -9.06 16.61
CA SER A 847 8.15 -8.37 16.43
C SER A 847 9.14 -9.23 15.67
N ILE A 848 10.12 -8.60 15.01
CA ILE A 848 11.16 -9.26 14.23
C ILE A 848 12.56 -8.87 14.73
N GLU A 849 13.55 -9.75 14.52
CA GLU A 849 14.95 -9.45 14.80
C GLU A 849 15.65 -8.99 13.53
N ARG A 850 16.48 -7.96 13.63
CA ARG A 850 17.43 -7.56 12.57
C ARG A 850 18.82 -7.41 13.16
N ASP A 851 19.83 -7.75 12.38
CA ASP A 851 21.22 -7.71 12.83
C ASP A 851 21.71 -6.26 13.01
N THR A 852 22.59 -6.05 13.99
CA THR A 852 23.14 -4.72 14.34
C THR A 852 24.54 -4.50 13.73
N HIS A 853 24.91 -5.36 12.79
CA HIS A 853 26.19 -5.40 12.10
C HIS A 853 25.98 -5.57 10.59
N ARG A 854 27.05 -5.51 9.79
CA ARG A 854 26.98 -5.52 8.31
C ARG A 854 27.82 -6.66 7.70
N ASN A 855 27.66 -7.89 8.18
CA ASN A 855 28.54 -9.01 7.82
C ASN A 855 28.25 -9.57 6.42
N THR A 856 26.98 -9.56 6.00
CA THR A 856 26.55 -9.97 4.66
C THR A 856 26.00 -8.78 3.87
N SER A 857 25.78 -8.96 2.56
CA SER A 857 25.11 -7.96 1.71
C SER A 857 23.70 -7.66 2.23
N TRP A 858 22.93 -8.69 2.58
CA TRP A 858 21.62 -8.58 3.21
C TRP A 858 21.62 -7.80 4.52
N ASP A 859 22.66 -7.96 5.35
CA ASP A 859 22.80 -7.20 6.59
C ASP A 859 23.12 -5.72 6.28
N ALA A 860 24.05 -5.50 5.34
CA ALA A 860 24.47 -4.17 4.92
C ALA A 860 23.32 -3.37 4.29
N ALA A 861 22.42 -4.05 3.57
CA ALA A 861 21.24 -3.48 2.96
C ALA A 861 20.21 -2.96 3.98
N ARG A 862 20.20 -3.47 5.22
CA ARG A 862 19.29 -3.07 6.32
C ARG A 862 19.80 -1.88 7.12
N PHE A 863 20.35 -0.88 6.44
CA PHE A 863 20.86 0.32 7.09
C PHE A 863 19.78 1.33 7.51
N GLU A 864 18.55 1.14 7.03
CA GLU A 864 17.33 1.85 7.40
C GLU A 864 16.18 0.84 7.37
N VAL A 865 15.45 0.69 8.46
CA VAL A 865 14.42 -0.34 8.61
C VAL A 865 13.13 0.23 9.20
N CYS A 866 12.00 -0.39 8.87
CA CYS A 866 10.70 -0.03 9.43
C CYS A 866 10.54 -0.60 10.85
N ALA A 867 10.14 0.24 11.80
CA ALA A 867 9.64 -0.15 13.12
C ALA A 867 8.32 0.56 13.39
N HIS A 868 7.33 -0.16 13.90
CA HIS A 868 6.02 0.43 14.23
C HIS A 868 6.12 1.35 15.44
N LYS A 869 5.91 0.83 16.65
CA LYS A 869 5.82 1.66 17.87
C LYS A 869 7.14 1.71 18.63
N TRP A 870 8.01 0.71 18.46
CA TRP A 870 9.24 0.59 19.23
C TRP A 870 10.31 -0.24 18.50
N ALA A 871 11.56 0.03 18.87
CA ALA A 871 12.73 -0.79 18.60
C ALA A 871 13.50 -1.00 19.91
N ASP A 872 13.97 -2.21 20.18
CA ASP A 872 14.61 -2.61 21.43
C ASP A 872 15.99 -3.21 21.17
N LEU A 873 16.98 -2.75 21.95
CA LEU A 873 18.31 -3.35 22.00
C LEU A 873 18.56 -3.85 23.42
N SER A 874 18.64 -5.16 23.57
CA SER A 874 18.77 -5.82 24.87
C SER A 874 19.93 -6.81 24.88
N GLU A 875 20.75 -6.74 25.93
CA GLU A 875 21.68 -7.80 26.32
C GLU A 875 21.08 -8.64 27.45
N ALA A 876 21.80 -9.65 27.93
CA ALA A 876 21.29 -10.48 29.03
C ALA A 876 21.14 -9.65 30.33
N GLY A 877 19.89 -9.34 30.69
CA GLY A 877 19.53 -8.71 31.96
C GLY A 877 19.32 -7.20 31.90
N TYR A 878 19.60 -6.53 30.76
CA TYR A 878 19.37 -5.10 30.62
C TYR A 878 19.13 -4.72 29.15
N GLY A 879 18.26 -3.75 28.91
CA GLY A 879 17.95 -3.26 27.58
C GLY A 879 17.53 -1.81 27.56
N VAL A 880 17.49 -1.26 26.35
CA VAL A 880 16.98 0.08 26.08
C VAL A 880 16.09 0.02 24.86
N ALA A 881 14.85 0.48 25.02
CA ALA A 881 13.91 0.62 23.93
C ALA A 881 13.76 2.09 23.50
N LEU A 882 13.63 2.28 22.19
CA LEU A 882 13.32 3.54 21.54
C LEU A 882 11.88 3.44 20.99
N LEU A 883 10.96 4.19 21.59
CA LEU A 883 9.54 4.19 21.25
C LEU A 883 9.18 5.44 20.44
N ASN A 884 8.09 5.41 19.66
CA ASN A 884 7.63 6.55 18.88
C ASN A 884 6.11 6.57 18.68
N ASP A 885 5.58 7.74 18.35
CA ASP A 885 4.15 7.98 18.07
C ASP A 885 3.79 8.12 16.58
N CYS A 886 4.76 8.23 15.68
CA CYS A 886 4.49 8.39 14.24
C CYS A 886 5.68 8.17 13.30
N LYS A 887 6.84 7.72 13.81
CA LYS A 887 8.08 7.57 13.02
C LYS A 887 8.33 6.10 12.73
N TYR A 888 8.53 5.76 11.45
CA TYR A 888 8.72 4.37 11.05
C TYR A 888 10.16 4.04 10.70
N GLY A 889 10.95 5.00 10.21
CA GLY A 889 12.36 4.81 9.87
C GLY A 889 13.28 4.80 11.09
N CYS A 890 14.08 3.75 11.24
CA CYS A 890 15.10 3.67 12.28
C CYS A 890 16.30 2.84 11.85
N ASP A 891 17.41 2.99 12.57
CA ASP A 891 18.60 2.17 12.41
C ASP A 891 19.27 1.91 13.77
N ILE A 892 19.75 0.67 13.99
CA ILE A 892 20.49 0.29 15.19
C ILE A 892 21.75 -0.46 14.79
N HIS A 893 22.89 0.20 14.91
CA HIS A 893 24.19 -0.39 14.58
C HIS A 893 25.21 -0.02 15.65
N ASP A 894 26.07 -0.98 16.01
CA ASP A 894 27.15 -0.77 16.97
C ASP A 894 26.66 -0.09 18.27
N GLY A 895 25.51 -0.50 18.82
CA GLY A 895 24.94 0.09 20.04
C GLY A 895 24.49 1.55 19.92
N VAL A 896 24.34 2.08 18.71
CA VAL A 896 23.75 3.41 18.46
C VAL A 896 22.34 3.21 17.93
N MET A 897 21.35 3.59 18.73
CA MET A 897 19.94 3.59 18.31
C MET A 897 19.59 4.95 17.69
N ARG A 898 19.10 4.95 16.46
CA ARG A 898 18.69 6.16 15.74
C ARG A 898 17.27 6.07 15.22
N LEU A 899 16.52 7.16 15.38
CA LEU A 899 15.17 7.34 14.82
C LEU A 899 15.20 8.44 13.77
N SER A 900 14.71 8.14 12.57
CA SER A 900 14.53 9.10 11.49
C SER A 900 13.29 9.97 11.77
N LEU A 901 13.49 11.28 11.88
CA LEU A 901 12.46 12.23 12.34
C LEU A 901 11.75 12.93 11.18
N LEU A 902 12.52 13.53 10.27
CA LEU A 902 12.06 14.34 9.14
C LEU A 902 13.03 14.21 7.96
N ARG A 903 12.51 14.21 6.74
CA ARG A 903 13.26 14.34 5.48
C ARG A 903 12.82 15.61 4.74
N ALA A 904 13.54 16.01 3.70
CA ALA A 904 13.19 17.16 2.86
C ALA A 904 13.44 16.90 1.36
N PRO A 905 12.85 15.85 0.75
CA PRO A 905 12.96 15.66 -0.68
C PRO A 905 12.20 16.77 -1.43
N THR A 906 12.49 16.93 -2.71
CA THR A 906 11.91 17.97 -3.59
C THR A 906 11.19 17.39 -4.81
N HIS A 907 11.27 16.09 -5.04
CA HIS A 907 10.52 15.40 -6.09
C HIS A 907 9.79 14.16 -5.55
N PRO A 908 8.50 13.96 -5.87
CA PRO A 908 7.69 14.71 -6.84
C PRO A 908 6.97 15.92 -6.22
N ASN A 909 7.05 16.10 -4.90
CA ASN A 909 6.53 17.28 -4.19
C ASN A 909 7.68 18.23 -3.82
N PRO A 910 7.77 19.44 -4.43
CA PRO A 910 8.81 20.44 -4.13
C PRO A 910 8.81 20.96 -2.68
N ASN A 911 7.71 20.75 -1.96
CA ASN A 911 7.49 21.24 -0.60
C ASN A 911 7.37 20.10 0.42
N ALA A 912 7.81 18.88 0.10
CA ALA A 912 7.65 17.73 0.99
C ALA A 912 8.20 18.02 2.39
N ASP A 913 7.36 17.78 3.40
CA ASP A 913 7.61 18.02 4.82
C ASP A 913 8.03 19.46 5.22
N ARG A 914 8.02 20.46 4.34
CA ARG A 914 8.27 21.85 4.77
C ARG A 914 7.14 22.37 5.66
N GLY A 915 7.49 23.00 6.78
CA GLY A 915 6.58 23.58 7.75
C GLY A 915 6.60 22.92 9.12
N ALA A 916 5.51 23.05 9.87
CA ALA A 916 5.44 22.67 11.28
C ALA A 916 5.14 21.17 11.46
N HIS A 917 5.94 20.51 12.29
CA HIS A 917 5.78 19.11 12.70
C HIS A 917 5.71 18.98 14.20
N THR A 918 4.90 18.04 14.69
CA THR A 918 4.87 17.67 16.10
C THR A 918 4.83 16.15 16.22
N PHE A 919 5.74 15.61 17.02
CA PHE A 919 5.88 14.18 17.23
C PHE A 919 6.51 13.89 18.58
N THR A 920 6.32 12.66 19.06
CA THR A 920 6.87 12.18 20.31
C THR A 920 7.66 10.91 20.06
N TYR A 921 8.88 10.87 20.57
CA TYR A 921 9.62 9.63 20.76
C TYR A 921 10.00 9.49 22.22
N ALA A 922 10.36 8.29 22.65
CA ALA A 922 10.68 8.03 24.04
C ALA A 922 11.82 7.05 24.19
N LEU A 923 12.60 7.20 25.26
CA LEU A 923 13.61 6.26 25.67
C LEU A 923 13.11 5.50 26.90
N LEU A 924 13.23 4.17 26.87
CA LEU A 924 12.86 3.29 27.98
C LEU A 924 14.03 2.36 28.30
N PRO A 925 14.93 2.78 29.21
CA PRO A 925 15.83 1.85 29.89
C PRO A 925 15.04 0.87 30.75
N HIS A 926 15.36 -0.42 30.67
CA HIS A 926 14.68 -1.45 31.43
C HIS A 926 15.60 -2.61 31.83
N GLU A 927 15.18 -3.35 32.87
CA GLU A 927 15.81 -4.62 33.24
C GLU A 927 15.22 -5.76 32.40
N GLY A 928 16.03 -6.77 32.11
CA GLY A 928 15.66 -7.88 31.23
C GLY A 928 15.63 -7.49 29.75
N ASP A 929 14.66 -8.02 29.01
CA ASP A 929 14.46 -7.78 27.58
C ASP A 929 13.13 -7.05 27.30
N TYR A 930 12.78 -6.85 26.02
CA TYR A 930 11.53 -6.19 25.62
C TYR A 930 10.25 -6.79 26.24
N ARG A 931 10.26 -8.07 26.64
CA ARG A 931 9.11 -8.78 27.21
C ARG A 931 8.90 -8.34 28.65
N THR A 932 9.92 -8.56 29.49
CA THR A 932 9.85 -8.25 30.93
C THR A 932 10.02 -6.77 31.22
N GLY A 933 10.70 -6.03 30.34
CA GLY A 933 10.86 -4.58 30.39
C GLY A 933 9.58 -3.80 30.08
N GLY A 934 8.51 -4.48 29.67
CA GLY A 934 7.21 -3.85 29.42
C GLY A 934 7.15 -3.01 28.15
N VAL A 935 8.12 -3.17 27.23
CA VAL A 935 8.30 -2.33 26.04
C VAL A 935 7.05 -2.30 25.16
N VAL A 936 6.41 -3.46 24.94
CA VAL A 936 5.17 -3.55 24.15
C VAL A 936 4.07 -2.68 24.78
N ARG A 937 3.88 -2.76 26.10
CA ARG A 937 2.84 -2.01 26.82
C ARG A 937 3.11 -0.51 26.79
N GLU A 938 4.36 -0.12 26.98
CA GLU A 938 4.77 1.29 26.91
C GLU A 938 4.64 1.87 25.50
N GLY A 939 4.90 1.05 24.46
CA GLY A 939 4.69 1.43 23.07
C GLY A 939 3.22 1.77 22.79
N TYR A 940 2.29 0.93 23.24
CA TYR A 940 0.85 1.25 23.18
C TYR A 940 0.48 2.43 24.08
N ALA A 941 1.02 2.52 25.30
CA ALA A 941 0.68 3.59 26.23
C ALA A 941 1.10 4.97 25.72
N LEU A 942 2.23 5.07 24.99
CA LEU A 942 2.66 6.28 24.30
C LEU A 942 1.68 6.70 23.20
N ASN A 943 1.20 5.73 22.42
CA ASN A 943 0.35 5.98 21.25
C ASN A 943 -1.14 6.15 21.60
N CYS A 944 -1.58 5.67 22.77
CA CYS A 944 -3.00 5.67 23.16
C CYS A 944 -3.21 6.36 24.52
N PRO A 945 -3.21 7.70 24.60
CA PRO A 945 -3.53 8.42 25.84
C PRO A 945 -4.91 8.04 26.39
N ALA A 946 -5.06 7.95 27.71
CA ALA A 946 -6.34 7.64 28.34
C ALA A 946 -7.34 8.79 28.16
N TYR A 947 -8.64 8.47 28.08
CA TYR A 947 -9.71 9.47 28.00
C TYR A 947 -10.25 9.76 29.39
N ALA A 948 -10.65 11.00 29.65
CA ALA A 948 -11.19 11.38 30.95
C ALA A 948 -12.31 12.40 30.84
N ARG A 949 -13.29 12.29 31.74
CA ARG A 949 -14.42 13.22 31.85
C ARG A 949 -14.71 13.53 33.32
N PRO A 950 -14.99 14.79 33.68
CA PRO A 950 -15.57 15.09 34.98
C PRO A 950 -16.89 14.32 35.15
N LEU A 951 -17.13 13.78 36.34
CA LEU A 951 -18.35 13.07 36.68
C LEU A 951 -18.84 13.55 38.06
N ALA A 952 -20.07 14.05 38.10
CA ALA A 952 -20.72 14.41 39.35
C ALA A 952 -21.23 13.16 40.09
N ALA A 953 -21.42 13.27 41.40
CA ALA A 953 -22.03 12.21 42.18
C ALA A 953 -23.40 11.81 41.60
N GLN A 954 -23.61 10.52 41.34
CA GLN A 954 -24.84 9.99 40.75
C GLN A 954 -25.02 8.50 41.05
N ASP A 955 -26.27 8.06 41.07
CA ASP A 955 -26.65 6.65 41.25
C ASP A 955 -26.98 6.01 39.90
N GLY A 956 -25.93 5.55 39.21
CA GLY A 956 -26.01 4.88 37.91
C GLY A 956 -26.01 3.35 38.04
N PRO A 957 -26.61 2.60 37.09
CA PRO A 957 -26.66 1.14 37.14
C PRO A 957 -25.32 0.44 36.81
N LEU A 958 -24.38 1.12 36.16
CA LEU A 958 -23.07 0.58 35.81
C LEU A 958 -22.07 0.81 36.97
N PRO A 959 -21.11 -0.11 37.18
CA PRO A 959 -20.17 0.00 38.29
C PRO A 959 -19.15 1.15 38.10
N GLU A 960 -18.61 1.65 39.21
CA GLU A 960 -17.58 2.70 39.23
C GLU A 960 -16.25 2.28 38.58
N SER A 961 -16.02 0.97 38.47
CA SER A 961 -14.86 0.36 37.80
C SER A 961 -15.34 -0.85 37.01
N TYR A 962 -14.92 -0.94 35.75
CA TYR A 962 -15.36 -1.98 34.82
C TYR A 962 -14.26 -2.35 33.84
N SER A 963 -14.14 -3.64 33.53
CA SER A 963 -13.35 -4.17 32.42
C SER A 963 -14.27 -5.04 31.57
N PHE A 964 -14.39 -4.71 30.29
CA PHE A 964 -15.21 -5.51 29.37
C PHE A 964 -14.51 -6.81 28.98
N VAL A 965 -13.23 -6.71 28.62
CA VAL A 965 -12.42 -7.85 28.23
C VAL A 965 -10.99 -7.68 28.73
N SER A 966 -10.41 -8.76 29.23
CA SER A 966 -9.01 -8.82 29.64
C SER A 966 -8.44 -10.23 29.49
N VAL A 967 -7.12 -10.33 29.51
CA VAL A 967 -6.41 -11.62 29.43
C VAL A 967 -5.44 -11.70 30.60
N ASP A 968 -5.39 -12.85 31.27
CA ASP A 968 -4.55 -13.12 32.45
C ASP A 968 -3.07 -13.41 32.13
N ALA A 969 -2.63 -13.13 30.91
CA ALA A 969 -1.29 -13.37 30.42
C ALA A 969 -0.64 -12.08 29.92
N PRO A 970 0.52 -11.65 30.48
CA PRO A 970 1.09 -10.34 30.17
C PRO A 970 1.62 -10.19 28.75
N GLY A 971 1.97 -11.31 28.10
CA GLY A 971 2.41 -11.37 26.70
C GLY A 971 1.27 -11.46 25.69
N VAL A 972 0.01 -11.42 26.10
CA VAL A 972 -1.14 -11.43 25.18
C VAL A 972 -1.81 -10.06 25.19
N VAL A 973 -1.94 -9.44 24.02
CA VAL A 973 -2.49 -8.10 23.85
C VAL A 973 -3.84 -8.21 23.15
N VAL A 974 -4.89 -7.63 23.76
CA VAL A 974 -6.18 -7.43 23.08
C VAL A 974 -6.07 -6.21 22.19
N GLU A 975 -6.01 -6.44 20.89
CA GLU A 975 -5.84 -5.42 19.87
C GLU A 975 -7.17 -4.70 19.61
N ALA A 976 -8.15 -5.42 19.06
CA ALA A 976 -9.41 -4.86 18.56
C ALA A 976 -10.62 -5.42 19.32
N VAL A 977 -11.60 -4.55 19.55
CA VAL A 977 -12.93 -4.89 20.09
C VAL A 977 -13.95 -4.10 19.28
N LYS A 978 -14.78 -4.78 18.49
CA LYS A 978 -15.75 -4.14 17.59
C LYS A 978 -17.02 -4.96 17.46
N ARG A 979 -18.07 -4.41 16.86
CA ARG A 979 -19.23 -5.22 16.46
C ARG A 979 -18.87 -6.13 15.26
N ALA A 980 -19.43 -7.34 15.22
CA ALA A 980 -19.31 -8.21 14.05
C ALA A 980 -19.93 -7.58 12.80
N GLU A 981 -19.38 -7.86 11.62
CA GLU A 981 -19.84 -7.31 10.32
C GLU A 981 -21.25 -7.77 9.96
N ASP A 982 -21.65 -8.97 10.40
CA ASP A 982 -23.02 -9.48 10.24
C ASP A 982 -23.99 -8.91 11.29
N GLY A 983 -23.49 -8.07 12.20
CA GLY A 983 -24.24 -7.43 13.26
C GLY A 983 -24.48 -8.30 14.50
N ASN A 984 -24.03 -9.56 14.51
CA ASN A 984 -24.33 -10.57 15.54
C ASN A 984 -23.14 -10.81 16.48
N GLY A 985 -23.13 -10.07 17.59
CA GLY A 985 -22.12 -10.20 18.64
C GLY A 985 -20.96 -9.20 18.51
N ILE A 986 -19.96 -9.38 19.36
CA ILE A 986 -18.78 -8.52 19.47
C ILE A 986 -17.54 -9.34 19.12
N ILE A 987 -16.72 -8.83 18.23
CA ILE A 987 -15.44 -9.42 17.84
C ILE A 987 -14.35 -8.89 18.77
N VAL A 988 -13.56 -9.81 19.31
CA VAL A 988 -12.34 -9.54 20.08
C VAL A 988 -11.17 -10.18 19.35
N ARG A 989 -10.18 -9.38 18.96
CA ARG A 989 -8.94 -9.85 18.36
C ARG A 989 -7.78 -9.63 19.32
N LEU A 990 -6.96 -10.65 19.51
CA LEU A 990 -5.80 -10.61 20.37
C LEU A 990 -4.60 -11.30 19.72
N TYR A 991 -3.40 -10.97 20.17
CA TYR A 991 -2.18 -11.60 19.66
C TYR A 991 -1.16 -11.85 20.77
N GLU A 992 -0.28 -12.82 20.54
CA GLU A 992 0.84 -13.13 21.41
C GLU A 992 2.07 -12.31 21.00
N ALA A 993 2.60 -11.48 21.91
CA ALA A 993 3.61 -10.48 21.59
C ALA A 993 5.05 -10.91 21.96
N TRP A 994 5.23 -11.99 22.73
CA TRP A 994 6.54 -12.37 23.28
C TRP A 994 7.25 -13.46 22.48
N GLY A 995 6.61 -14.04 21.47
CA GLY A 995 7.14 -15.16 20.71
C GLY A 995 7.10 -16.47 21.48
N MET A 996 6.10 -16.64 22.35
CA MET A 996 5.98 -17.74 23.28
C MET A 996 4.65 -18.47 23.13
N ARG A 997 4.67 -19.78 23.44
CA ARG A 997 3.44 -20.56 23.55
C ARG A 997 2.80 -20.29 24.90
N THR A 998 1.61 -19.70 24.89
CA THR A 998 0.95 -19.20 26.09
C THR A 998 -0.40 -19.88 26.30
N ARG A 999 -0.68 -20.29 27.54
CA ARG A 999 -2.03 -20.63 27.99
C ARG A 999 -2.57 -19.42 28.73
N ALA A 1000 -3.77 -19.01 28.38
CA ALA A 1000 -4.39 -17.81 28.93
C ALA A 1000 -5.90 -18.01 29.09
N VAL A 1001 -6.53 -17.16 29.88
CA VAL A 1001 -7.97 -17.08 30.08
C VAL A 1001 -8.43 -15.72 29.58
N LEU A 1002 -9.34 -15.73 28.61
CA LEU A 1002 -10.05 -14.55 28.16
C LEU A 1002 -11.19 -14.28 29.12
N SER A 1003 -11.09 -13.20 29.90
CA SER A 1003 -12.18 -12.74 30.76
C SER A 1003 -13.18 -11.94 29.94
N VAL A 1004 -14.47 -12.27 30.06
CA VAL A 1004 -15.57 -11.69 29.28
C VAL A 1004 -16.71 -11.24 30.21
N PRO A 1005 -17.65 -10.40 29.75
CA PRO A 1005 -18.76 -9.96 30.59
C PRO A 1005 -19.63 -11.13 31.09
N GLY A 1006 -20.18 -11.01 32.30
CA GLY A 1006 -21.09 -12.01 32.87
C GLY A 1006 -22.39 -12.22 32.08
N SER A 1007 -22.74 -11.28 31.19
CA SER A 1007 -23.85 -11.40 30.23
C SER A 1007 -23.49 -12.20 28.98
N THR A 1008 -22.28 -12.75 28.88
CA THR A 1008 -21.86 -13.55 27.72
C THR A 1008 -22.55 -14.90 27.72
N ARG A 1009 -23.28 -15.19 26.64
CA ARG A 1009 -23.92 -16.48 26.38
C ARG A 1009 -22.95 -17.50 25.81
N ALA A 1010 -22.13 -17.09 24.85
CA ALA A 1010 -21.19 -17.96 24.16
C ALA A 1010 -20.00 -17.17 23.61
N VAL A 1011 -18.86 -17.85 23.47
CA VAL A 1011 -17.65 -17.34 22.82
C VAL A 1011 -17.22 -18.33 21.75
N THR A 1012 -17.13 -17.87 20.50
CA THR A 1012 -16.83 -18.70 19.34
C THR A 1012 -15.51 -18.28 18.70
N PRO A 1013 -14.53 -19.18 18.53
CA PRO A 1013 -13.32 -18.88 17.76
C PRO A 1013 -13.67 -18.60 16.29
N CYS A 1014 -13.08 -17.54 15.74
CA CYS A 1014 -13.30 -17.11 14.36
C CYS A 1014 -11.99 -16.89 13.60
N THR A 1015 -12.08 -16.89 12.27
CA THR A 1015 -11.02 -16.39 11.38
C THR A 1015 -10.92 -14.86 11.45
N ALA A 1016 -9.96 -14.26 10.74
CA ALA A 1016 -9.91 -12.80 10.64
C ALA A 1016 -11.10 -12.19 9.90
N MET A 1017 -11.74 -12.98 9.03
CA MET A 1017 -12.98 -12.65 8.30
C MET A 1017 -14.25 -12.87 9.14
N GLU A 1018 -14.09 -13.21 10.43
CA GLU A 1018 -15.17 -13.40 11.41
C GLU A 1018 -16.00 -14.68 11.20
N ASP A 1019 -15.60 -15.54 10.28
CA ASP A 1019 -16.21 -16.87 10.08
C ASP A 1019 -15.84 -17.80 11.24
N ALA A 1020 -16.81 -18.56 11.75
CA ALA A 1020 -16.56 -19.52 12.84
C ALA A 1020 -15.59 -20.62 12.38
N CYS A 1021 -14.54 -20.86 13.16
CA CYS A 1021 -13.51 -21.87 12.89
C CYS A 1021 -13.33 -22.89 14.04
N GLY A 1022 -14.20 -22.82 15.05
CA GLY A 1022 -14.23 -23.74 16.19
C GLY A 1022 -15.60 -23.76 16.87
N GLU A 1023 -15.75 -24.63 17.87
CA GLU A 1023 -16.99 -24.76 18.64
C GLU A 1023 -17.19 -23.58 19.60
N ALA A 1024 -18.45 -23.15 19.74
CA ALA A 1024 -18.84 -22.14 20.71
C ALA A 1024 -18.71 -22.69 22.14
N ALA A 1025 -18.09 -21.92 23.03
CA ALA A 1025 -17.92 -22.28 24.43
C ALA A 1025 -18.71 -21.33 25.34
N VAL A 1026 -19.33 -21.87 26.39
CA VAL A 1026 -19.99 -21.07 27.43
C VAL A 1026 -18.95 -20.67 28.48
N PRO A 1027 -18.82 -19.38 28.85
CA PRO A 1027 -17.87 -18.95 29.85
C PRO A 1027 -18.11 -19.60 31.21
N GLU A 1028 -17.06 -20.14 31.83
CA GLU A 1028 -17.09 -20.63 33.21
C GLU A 1028 -16.50 -19.56 34.12
N ASN A 1029 -17.24 -19.14 35.15
CA ASN A 1029 -16.83 -18.07 36.07
C ASN A 1029 -16.39 -16.76 35.36
N GLY A 1030 -16.99 -16.44 34.20
CA GLY A 1030 -16.67 -15.24 33.41
C GLY A 1030 -15.40 -15.34 32.56
N GLY A 1031 -14.83 -16.54 32.37
CA GLY A 1031 -13.62 -16.75 31.58
C GLY A 1031 -13.72 -17.89 30.56
N ILE A 1032 -12.92 -17.80 29.50
CA ILE A 1032 -12.72 -18.84 28.49
C ILE A 1032 -11.22 -19.17 28.39
N PRO A 1033 -10.79 -20.39 28.74
CA PRO A 1033 -9.40 -20.79 28.57
C PRO A 1033 -9.09 -21.00 27.09
N PHE A 1034 -7.92 -20.55 26.67
CA PHE A 1034 -7.40 -20.81 25.33
C PHE A 1034 -5.88 -20.97 25.36
N GLN A 1035 -5.35 -21.50 24.27
CA GLN A 1035 -3.92 -21.55 24.02
C GLN A 1035 -3.60 -20.74 22.78
N ILE A 1036 -2.49 -20.01 22.80
CA ILE A 1036 -1.98 -19.22 21.68
C ILE A 1036 -0.51 -19.55 21.43
N ARG A 1037 -0.13 -19.66 20.16
CA ARG A 1037 1.23 -19.96 19.70
C ARG A 1037 2.09 -18.69 19.65
N PRO A 1038 3.43 -18.83 19.55
CA PRO A 1038 4.33 -17.70 19.33
C PRO A 1038 3.83 -16.81 18.19
N PHE A 1039 3.66 -15.50 18.45
CA PHE A 1039 3.19 -14.52 17.46
C PHE A 1039 1.85 -14.82 16.78
N GLU A 1040 1.08 -15.78 17.31
CA GLU A 1040 -0.23 -16.08 16.77
C GLU A 1040 -1.19 -14.96 17.14
N PHE A 1041 -2.06 -14.56 16.20
CA PHE A 1041 -3.24 -13.79 16.54
C PHE A 1041 -4.50 -14.64 16.42
N LYS A 1042 -5.47 -14.38 17.30
CA LYS A 1042 -6.75 -15.08 17.36
C LYS A 1042 -7.90 -14.10 17.40
N THR A 1043 -9.00 -14.51 16.80
CA THR A 1043 -10.27 -13.78 16.82
C THR A 1043 -11.32 -14.61 17.54
N PHE A 1044 -12.07 -13.96 18.43
CA PHE A 1044 -13.19 -14.54 19.13
C PHE A 1044 -14.43 -13.70 18.92
N ARG A 1045 -15.57 -14.33 18.69
CA ARG A 1045 -16.89 -13.70 18.68
C ARG A 1045 -17.58 -13.95 20.02
N ILE A 1046 -17.96 -12.88 20.70
CA ILE A 1046 -18.70 -12.88 21.97
C ILE A 1046 -20.18 -12.63 21.66
N GLU A 1047 -21.03 -13.60 22.01
CA GLU A 1047 -22.48 -13.48 21.94
C GLU A 1047 -23.02 -13.09 23.33
N LEU A 1048 -23.74 -11.98 23.39
CA LEU A 1048 -24.37 -11.49 24.61
C LEU A 1048 -25.78 -12.10 24.78
N ALA A 1049 -26.24 -12.20 26.03
CA ALA A 1049 -27.51 -12.81 26.42
C ALA A 1049 -28.76 -12.01 26.03
#